data_AF-A0A7W4YEB9-F1
#
_entry.id   AF-A0A7W4YEB9-F1
#
_cell.length_a   1.000
_cell.length_b   1.000
_cell.length_c   1.000
_cell.angle_alpha   90.00
_cell.angle_beta   90.00
_cell.angle_gamma   90.00
#
_symmetry.space_group_name_H-M   'P 1'
#
loop_
_entity.id
_entity.type
_entity.pdbx_description
1 polymer ?
#
loop_
_entity_poly.entity_id
_entity_poly.type
_entity_poly.pdbx_seq_one_letter_code
_entity_poly.pdbx_strand_id
1 'polypeptide(L)'
;MFRRTLAIFATAAVAASGLLGLQLIASNPTTGGIEAASAADASAFDPGNLISDENFYNGNALSSAEVQQFLVSRNSSSSSTALRNYTQATPNMPGTQYCSAYSGAGGGESAADIIAKVGQACNFSQKAMLVLLEKEQSLVSMSSPTLGRLAAATGFGCPDTAPCDQSYGGFFYQVYNAARQFQYYKANPYSFNHIPFATNNVLYNPNFSCGSSAVQISNYATAGLYNYTPYQPNQAALNNMYGEGDGCSAYGNRNFWSMYTDWFGDPKGAVSVPWLVKAEGDSQVYFLSEEVRYPVSASKVADFAYALGAVSTVPSSTFDGYSTGVSVGEILVGPGGQPYYIDDGVFRKVRNWVVAADFGYPQGSDLAKITQEQLDRFKNGGPLEKFVQNRSGQMFFIEGTTKREVADIAQLGTEGYYIGTTKLKDDKIDFLTEGEPLLSPGAVVENLEGTSKVVLDEKFVAHPVPAALTNFNAFEPTGTFGAAFDSLTEGEPLSAEPLVTDGSSYYVQTDGGLLGVPASTYGASKFVTVSPEILGVLGKNGAVYGAHFVQEEDSSKYNLVVGGERVEFSSKADVEAEASKRGISDTVYTVLEGTLEGIDTGNGITNGALLKSPSSDDLYVLDGAHLTSIASLELAKDMGFGSAPSVITQASFDRIPVSDTVITSNAVRCGDTAYISTKGQAHALTPELEASYGLEFTSISSQLCGVLPVSGDDMTEFIRAANGKIFLVFEGERRHIPSDELLDALGARERGIIAVSDNFAASTKRGEQLTEVPAGYGTPTATPTPTATPTPTATATATPTPTATPTQTATPEPTTSVEPTVSVEPTPTSTATPTGTPEPTETVAPEPAVPLTAGEVITNRAGTGTWVVNGDQLLQVGSPEVAAQLGLDISNPRSVPNANFAEFGEKTAPLYTSAVTVGGVSYIGVDGELVPFATPEHAAAFGLEFALISPEVGAGLTVSATAEPITDRVFGPDGKLYLVKDGVLHPIDPSLASPTVTPTSTEEAEPTTEEPAPTETTPAESAPAPESTVGVDGNPTARPDATESASAEPTETPAETPNETPAESPAATADDEAEAEPTPTSEPTTFTLSRELFSTFRIGEPVAG
;
A
#
# COMPACT_ATOMS: atom_id res chain seq x y z
N MET A 1 -26.65 51.34 -2.95
CA MET A 1 -27.24 50.94 -4.24
C MET A 1 -26.16 50.35 -5.15
N PHE A 2 -25.47 49.29 -4.68
CA PHE A 2 -24.40 48.57 -5.40
C PHE A 2 -24.15 47.21 -4.71
N ARG A 3 -25.20 46.39 -4.57
CA ARG A 3 -25.13 45.00 -4.05
C ARG A 3 -26.28 44.12 -4.63
N ARG A 4 -26.64 44.30 -5.90
CA ARG A 4 -27.72 43.51 -6.55
C ARG A 4 -27.52 43.18 -8.04
N THR A 5 -26.29 43.21 -8.56
CA THR A 5 -26.07 43.02 -10.01
C THR A 5 -24.86 42.14 -10.37
N LEU A 6 -24.57 41.11 -9.56
CA LEU A 6 -23.49 40.15 -9.87
C LEU A 6 -23.86 38.70 -9.49
N ALA A 7 -25.10 38.29 -9.77
CA ALA A 7 -25.61 36.93 -9.49
C ALA A 7 -26.23 36.24 -10.74
N ILE A 8 -25.86 36.65 -11.96
CA ILE A 8 -26.48 36.14 -13.20
C ILE A 8 -25.46 35.65 -14.27
N PHE A 9 -24.14 35.65 -14.00
CA PHE A 9 -23.15 35.18 -14.99
C PHE A 9 -22.08 34.21 -14.46
N ALA A 10 -22.50 33.21 -13.65
CA ALA A 10 -21.65 32.08 -13.25
C ALA A 10 -22.36 30.72 -13.41
N THR A 11 -23.28 30.61 -14.37
CA THR A 11 -24.03 29.36 -14.69
C THR A 11 -23.89 28.91 -16.15
N ALA A 12 -22.88 29.41 -16.88
CA ALA A 12 -22.71 29.08 -18.30
C ALA A 12 -21.29 28.62 -18.71
N ALA A 13 -20.40 28.31 -17.76
CA ALA A 13 -19.02 27.89 -18.05
C ALA A 13 -18.56 26.65 -17.24
N VAL A 14 -19.48 25.71 -16.95
CA VAL A 14 -19.18 24.35 -16.46
C VAL A 14 -19.71 23.27 -17.42
N ALA A 15 -20.31 23.67 -18.54
CA ALA A 15 -20.95 22.75 -19.49
C ALA A 15 -20.04 22.26 -20.65
N ALA A 16 -18.71 22.43 -20.58
CA ALA A 16 -17.83 22.09 -21.71
C ALA A 16 -16.50 21.39 -21.35
N SER A 17 -16.33 20.90 -20.12
CA SER A 17 -15.15 20.08 -19.73
C SER A 17 -15.52 18.72 -19.11
N GLY A 18 -16.79 18.34 -19.13
CA GLY A 18 -17.29 17.04 -18.64
C GLY A 18 -17.46 15.99 -19.74
N LEU A 19 -16.70 16.07 -20.83
CA LEU A 19 -16.84 15.19 -21.99
C LEU A 19 -15.46 14.77 -22.54
N LEU A 20 -14.61 14.19 -21.68
CA LEU A 20 -13.45 13.35 -22.03
C LEU A 20 -12.88 12.77 -20.73
N GLY A 21 -13.29 11.55 -20.39
CA GLY A 21 -12.89 10.87 -19.14
C GLY A 21 -13.85 9.79 -18.66
N LEU A 22 -14.74 9.29 -19.54
CA LEU A 22 -15.67 8.21 -19.23
C LEU A 22 -15.36 6.98 -20.10
N GLN A 23 -14.15 6.44 -20.01
CA GLN A 23 -13.85 5.07 -20.41
C GLN A 23 -12.73 4.51 -19.52
N LEU A 24 -12.96 3.29 -19.01
CA LEU A 24 -12.08 2.40 -18.24
C LEU A 24 -12.05 2.58 -16.70
N ILE A 25 -13.19 2.30 -16.07
CA ILE A 25 -13.22 1.37 -14.92
C ILE A 25 -14.36 0.40 -15.19
N ALA A 26 -14.03 -0.73 -15.82
CA ALA A 26 -14.92 -1.89 -15.84
C ALA A 26 -14.86 -2.52 -14.45
N SER A 27 -15.63 -1.99 -13.52
CA SER A 27 -15.95 -2.70 -12.28
C SER A 27 -16.79 -3.91 -12.66
N ASN A 28 -16.26 -5.12 -12.47
CA ASN A 28 -17.04 -6.34 -12.55
C ASN A 28 -18.34 -6.15 -11.76
N PRO A 29 -19.53 -6.42 -12.33
CA PRO A 29 -20.76 -6.40 -11.57
C PRO A 29 -20.67 -7.54 -10.55
N THR A 30 -20.30 -7.21 -9.32
CA THR A 30 -20.43 -8.10 -8.18
C THR A 30 -21.90 -8.49 -8.10
N THR A 31 -22.14 -9.78 -8.25
CA THR A 31 -23.45 -10.41 -8.29
C THR A 31 -24.09 -10.18 -6.92
N GLY A 32 -24.87 -9.10 -6.80
CA GLY A 32 -25.80 -8.93 -5.69
C GLY A 32 -26.78 -10.08 -5.77
N GLY A 33 -26.55 -11.09 -4.93
CA GLY A 33 -27.39 -12.28 -4.85
C GLY A 33 -28.82 -11.85 -4.54
N ILE A 34 -29.67 -11.88 -5.55
CA ILE A 34 -31.07 -12.23 -5.33
C ILE A 34 -30.97 -13.62 -4.70
N GLU A 35 -31.42 -13.78 -3.45
CA GLU A 35 -31.40 -15.09 -2.80
C GLU A 35 -31.90 -16.15 -3.79
N ALA A 36 -31.22 -17.29 -3.80
CA ALA A 36 -31.65 -18.43 -4.61
C ALA A 36 -33.09 -18.75 -4.19
N ALA A 37 -34.03 -18.46 -5.08
CA ALA A 37 -35.43 -18.73 -4.87
C ALA A 37 -35.64 -20.21 -4.54
N SER A 38 -36.42 -20.47 -3.50
CA SER A 38 -36.94 -21.81 -3.25
C SER A 38 -37.94 -22.13 -4.36
N ALA A 39 -37.78 -23.28 -5.01
CA ALA A 39 -38.83 -23.82 -5.85
C ALA A 39 -40.14 -23.87 -5.05
N ALA A 40 -41.24 -23.44 -5.67
CA ALA A 40 -42.53 -23.40 -5.03
C ALA A 40 -42.98 -24.81 -4.60
N ASP A 41 -43.24 -25.01 -3.30
CA ASP A 41 -43.81 -26.25 -2.79
C ASP A 41 -45.32 -26.26 -2.99
N ALA A 42 -45.81 -27.20 -3.81
CA ALA A 42 -47.22 -27.34 -4.11
C ALA A 42 -48.11 -27.49 -2.86
N SER A 43 -47.56 -27.96 -1.74
CA SER A 43 -48.27 -28.07 -0.47
C SER A 43 -48.65 -26.71 0.15
N ALA A 44 -47.94 -25.64 -0.22
CA ALA A 44 -48.16 -24.27 0.26
C ALA A 44 -49.21 -23.49 -0.58
N PHE A 45 -49.67 -24.06 -1.69
CA PHE A 45 -50.72 -23.47 -2.52
C PHE A 45 -52.06 -23.48 -1.77
N ASP A 46 -52.58 -22.29 -1.48
CA ASP A 46 -53.90 -22.10 -0.87
C ASP A 46 -54.83 -21.43 -1.88
N PRO A 47 -55.84 -22.15 -2.43
CA PRO A 47 -56.76 -21.57 -3.40
C PRO A 47 -57.57 -20.40 -2.83
N GLY A 48 -57.71 -20.31 -1.49
CA GLY A 48 -58.42 -19.24 -0.80
C GLY A 48 -57.58 -18.01 -0.47
N ASN A 49 -56.26 -18.10 -0.54
CA ASN A 49 -55.32 -17.01 -0.24
C ASN A 49 -54.05 -17.15 -1.09
N LEU A 50 -54.13 -16.71 -2.34
CA LEU A 50 -53.05 -16.81 -3.32
C LEU A 50 -51.93 -15.78 -3.08
N ILE A 51 -52.28 -14.61 -2.55
CA ILE A 51 -51.35 -13.54 -2.18
C ILE A 51 -52.04 -12.65 -1.15
N SER A 52 -51.29 -12.08 -0.21
CA SER A 52 -51.83 -11.14 0.76
C SER A 52 -52.25 -9.81 0.09
N ASP A 53 -53.22 -9.11 0.68
CA ASP A 53 -53.60 -7.78 0.18
C ASP A 53 -52.43 -6.80 0.30
N GLU A 54 -51.60 -6.96 1.33
CA GLU A 54 -50.44 -6.15 1.61
C GLU A 54 -49.37 -6.31 0.51
N ASN A 55 -49.08 -7.53 0.05
CA ASN A 55 -48.09 -7.75 -1.02
C ASN A 55 -48.62 -7.43 -2.43
N PHE A 56 -49.94 -7.61 -2.67
CA PHE A 56 -50.54 -7.38 -3.99
C PHE A 56 -50.84 -5.89 -4.26
N TYR A 57 -51.22 -5.14 -3.22
CA TYR A 57 -51.53 -3.71 -3.29
C TYR A 57 -50.43 -2.82 -2.69
N ASN A 58 -49.18 -3.30 -2.62
CA ASN A 58 -48.03 -2.46 -2.27
C ASN A 58 -47.53 -1.69 -3.50
N GLY A 59 -48.02 -0.47 -3.72
CA GLY A 59 -47.58 0.40 -4.82
C GLY A 59 -46.11 0.84 -4.77
N ASN A 60 -45.38 0.48 -3.71
CA ASN A 60 -43.96 0.78 -3.50
C ASN A 60 -43.10 -0.50 -3.41
N ALA A 61 -43.57 -1.61 -4.01
CA ALA A 61 -42.90 -2.91 -3.89
C ALA A 61 -41.53 -2.97 -4.58
N LEU A 62 -41.33 -2.19 -5.65
CA LEU A 62 -40.05 -1.98 -6.34
C LEU A 62 -39.98 -0.56 -6.91
N SER A 63 -38.81 0.07 -6.84
CA SER A 63 -38.46 1.28 -7.58
C SER A 63 -38.22 1.01 -9.07
N SER A 64 -38.18 2.05 -9.90
CA SER A 64 -37.87 1.90 -11.34
C SER A 64 -36.52 1.20 -11.58
N ALA A 65 -35.49 1.53 -10.77
CA ALA A 65 -34.18 0.93 -10.87
C ALA A 65 -34.21 -0.58 -10.56
N GLU A 66 -34.95 -0.98 -9.52
CA GLU A 66 -35.08 -2.40 -9.13
C GLU A 66 -35.91 -3.19 -10.16
N VAL A 67 -36.96 -2.59 -10.74
CA VAL A 67 -37.71 -3.20 -11.85
C VAL A 67 -36.78 -3.39 -13.07
N GLN A 68 -35.97 -2.39 -13.40
CA GLN A 68 -35.03 -2.48 -14.52
C GLN A 68 -33.99 -3.58 -14.29
N GLN A 69 -33.41 -3.67 -13.08
CA GLN A 69 -32.47 -4.73 -12.72
C GLN A 69 -33.12 -6.12 -12.82
N PHE A 70 -34.35 -6.27 -12.35
CA PHE A 70 -35.11 -7.52 -12.49
C PHE A 70 -35.33 -7.90 -13.96
N LEU A 71 -35.75 -6.96 -14.81
CA LEU A 71 -35.93 -7.23 -16.25
C LEU A 71 -34.62 -7.64 -16.93
N VAL A 72 -33.49 -7.06 -16.52
CA VAL A 72 -32.16 -7.42 -17.02
C VAL A 72 -31.71 -8.79 -16.53
N SER A 73 -32.02 -9.19 -15.30
CA SER A 73 -31.65 -10.51 -14.77
C SER A 73 -32.45 -11.65 -15.40
N ARG A 74 -33.69 -11.38 -15.84
CA ARG A 74 -34.58 -12.39 -16.44
C ARG A 74 -34.38 -12.59 -17.94
N ASN A 75 -33.70 -11.66 -18.62
CA ASN A 75 -33.61 -11.64 -20.07
C ASN A 75 -32.34 -10.89 -20.52
N SER A 76 -31.53 -11.50 -21.38
CA SER A 76 -30.27 -10.92 -21.89
C SER A 76 -30.38 -10.31 -23.29
N SER A 77 -31.58 -10.24 -23.86
CA SER A 77 -31.79 -9.82 -25.26
C SER A 77 -31.39 -8.38 -25.55
N SER A 78 -30.80 -8.13 -26.72
CA SER A 78 -30.53 -6.78 -27.26
C SER A 78 -31.70 -6.19 -28.06
N SER A 79 -32.81 -6.91 -28.24
CA SER A 79 -33.97 -6.41 -29.00
C SER A 79 -34.60 -5.19 -28.33
N SER A 80 -34.93 -4.16 -29.11
CA SER A 80 -35.62 -2.96 -28.63
C SER A 80 -37.06 -3.21 -28.19
N THR A 81 -37.65 -4.36 -28.55
CA THR A 81 -39.00 -4.75 -28.10
C THR A 81 -39.00 -5.66 -26.86
N ALA A 82 -37.83 -6.13 -26.41
CA ALA A 82 -37.74 -6.82 -25.12
C ALA A 82 -37.99 -5.82 -23.99
N LEU A 83 -38.76 -6.20 -22.95
CA LEU A 83 -39.13 -5.26 -21.89
C LEU A 83 -37.93 -4.55 -21.24
N ARG A 84 -36.80 -5.26 -21.09
CA ARG A 84 -35.55 -4.67 -20.56
C ARG A 84 -35.01 -3.46 -21.34
N ASN A 85 -35.32 -3.36 -22.64
CA ASN A 85 -34.85 -2.27 -23.52
C ASN A 85 -36.02 -1.41 -24.05
N TYR A 86 -37.26 -1.80 -23.77
CA TYR A 86 -38.44 -1.21 -24.38
C TYR A 86 -38.69 0.19 -23.84
N THR A 87 -38.98 1.12 -24.75
CA THR A 87 -39.38 2.48 -24.42
C THR A 87 -40.65 2.87 -25.18
N GLN A 88 -41.50 3.69 -24.55
CA GLN A 88 -42.73 4.18 -25.16
C GLN A 88 -43.04 5.60 -24.67
N ALA A 89 -43.49 6.47 -25.58
CA ALA A 89 -44.08 7.76 -25.18
C ALA A 89 -45.40 7.52 -24.43
N THR A 90 -45.58 8.14 -23.27
CA THR A 90 -46.75 7.92 -22.41
C THR A 90 -47.62 9.17 -22.28
N PRO A 91 -48.95 9.00 -22.17
CA PRO A 91 -49.86 10.11 -21.95
C PRO A 91 -49.91 10.53 -20.48
N ASN A 92 -50.39 11.75 -20.22
CA ASN A 92 -50.88 12.11 -18.90
C ASN A 92 -52.25 11.45 -18.65
N MET A 93 -52.43 10.79 -17.51
CA MET A 93 -53.74 10.29 -17.08
C MET A 93 -54.25 11.10 -15.88
N PRO A 94 -55.48 11.62 -15.93
CA PRO A 94 -56.05 12.31 -14.78
C PRO A 94 -56.28 11.33 -13.62
N GLY A 95 -56.19 11.84 -12.40
CA GLY A 95 -56.53 11.07 -11.21
C GLY A 95 -58.00 10.63 -11.20
N THR A 96 -58.24 9.42 -10.70
CA THR A 96 -59.55 8.80 -10.51
C THR A 96 -59.67 8.28 -9.08
N GLN A 97 -60.81 7.72 -8.72
CA GLN A 97 -60.99 7.05 -7.42
C GLN A 97 -60.17 5.74 -7.27
N TYR A 98 -59.55 5.25 -8.34
CA TYR A 98 -58.80 3.97 -8.35
C TYR A 98 -57.30 4.15 -8.54
N CYS A 99 -56.89 5.23 -9.21
CA CYS A 99 -55.48 5.58 -9.40
C CYS A 99 -55.32 7.09 -9.28
N SER A 100 -54.25 7.56 -8.65
CA SER A 100 -53.84 8.96 -8.66
C SER A 100 -53.41 9.39 -10.08
N ALA A 101 -53.18 10.69 -10.26
CA ALA A 101 -52.80 11.22 -11.57
C ALA A 101 -51.44 10.65 -12.02
N TYR A 102 -51.37 10.22 -13.28
CA TYR A 102 -50.13 9.77 -13.90
C TYR A 102 -49.57 10.88 -14.79
N SER A 103 -48.35 11.33 -14.50
CA SER A 103 -47.62 12.27 -15.35
C SER A 103 -46.79 11.50 -16.37
N GLY A 104 -47.21 11.54 -17.64
CA GLY A 104 -46.50 10.89 -18.74
C GLY A 104 -45.35 11.72 -19.29
N ALA A 105 -44.51 11.09 -20.11
CA ALA A 105 -43.39 11.72 -20.79
C ALA A 105 -43.50 11.51 -22.31
N GLY A 106 -43.69 12.61 -23.04
CA GLY A 106 -43.75 12.59 -24.51
C GLY A 106 -42.42 12.20 -25.18
N GLY A 107 -41.30 12.31 -24.45
CA GLY A 107 -39.97 11.89 -24.91
C GLY A 107 -39.69 10.38 -24.78
N GLY A 108 -40.58 9.63 -24.14
CA GLY A 108 -40.43 8.19 -23.91
C GLY A 108 -40.10 7.84 -22.45
N GLU A 109 -40.73 6.79 -21.93
CA GLU A 109 -40.41 6.15 -20.66
C GLU A 109 -40.00 4.70 -20.91
N SER A 110 -39.09 4.17 -20.10
CA SER A 110 -38.74 2.75 -20.14
C SER A 110 -39.91 1.89 -19.66
N ALA A 111 -39.93 0.60 -20.02
CA ALA A 111 -40.91 -0.33 -19.45
C ALA A 111 -40.83 -0.39 -17.91
N ALA A 112 -39.63 -0.26 -17.34
CA ALA A 112 -39.40 -0.22 -15.91
C ALA A 112 -40.03 1.02 -15.25
N ASP A 113 -39.84 2.21 -15.85
CA ASP A 113 -40.48 3.44 -15.38
C ASP A 113 -42.00 3.36 -15.45
N ILE A 114 -42.54 2.81 -16.54
CA ILE A 114 -43.99 2.62 -16.72
C ILE A 114 -44.54 1.71 -15.62
N ILE A 115 -43.93 0.55 -15.39
CA ILE A 115 -44.36 -0.41 -14.34
C ILE A 115 -44.28 0.25 -12.97
N ALA A 116 -43.17 0.92 -12.64
CA ALA A 116 -42.97 1.55 -11.34
C ALA A 116 -43.98 2.68 -11.09
N LYS A 117 -44.14 3.60 -12.04
CA LYS A 117 -45.04 4.76 -11.92
C LYS A 117 -46.51 4.36 -11.94
N VAL A 118 -46.91 3.35 -12.73
CA VAL A 118 -48.28 2.82 -12.69
C VAL A 118 -48.55 2.15 -11.35
N GLY A 119 -47.61 1.37 -10.83
CA GLY A 119 -47.76 0.72 -9.52
C GLY A 119 -47.96 1.73 -8.40
N GLN A 120 -47.18 2.82 -8.38
CA GLN A 120 -47.36 3.93 -7.45
C GLN A 120 -48.71 4.64 -7.65
N ALA A 121 -49.07 4.95 -8.90
CA ALA A 121 -50.29 5.68 -9.20
C ALA A 121 -51.55 4.90 -8.79
N CYS A 122 -51.58 3.60 -9.05
CA CYS A 122 -52.74 2.74 -8.79
C CYS A 122 -52.65 1.94 -7.48
N ASN A 123 -51.63 2.18 -6.66
CA ASN A 123 -51.32 1.36 -5.49
C ASN A 123 -51.36 -0.15 -5.77
N PHE A 124 -50.63 -0.57 -6.82
CA PHE A 124 -50.55 -1.94 -7.30
C PHE A 124 -49.10 -2.40 -7.34
N SER A 125 -48.83 -3.60 -6.87
CA SER A 125 -47.46 -4.11 -6.72
C SER A 125 -46.73 -4.28 -8.05
N GLN A 126 -45.55 -3.68 -8.16
CA GLN A 126 -44.65 -3.87 -9.30
C GLN A 126 -44.26 -5.34 -9.46
N LYS A 127 -44.03 -6.04 -8.34
CA LYS A 127 -43.79 -7.50 -8.32
C LYS A 127 -44.97 -8.27 -8.93
N ALA A 128 -46.20 -7.95 -8.51
CA ALA A 128 -47.41 -8.56 -9.06
C ALA A 128 -47.63 -8.23 -10.55
N MET A 129 -47.30 -7.01 -10.98
CA MET A 129 -47.38 -6.61 -12.39
C MET A 129 -46.39 -7.39 -13.27
N LEU A 130 -45.15 -7.57 -12.80
CA LEU A 130 -44.15 -8.38 -13.51
C LEU A 130 -44.61 -9.83 -13.70
N VAL A 131 -45.19 -10.43 -12.65
CA VAL A 131 -45.76 -11.78 -12.73
C VAL A 131 -46.94 -11.83 -13.70
N LEU A 132 -47.81 -10.81 -13.69
CA LEU A 132 -48.94 -10.75 -14.62
C LEU A 132 -48.47 -10.67 -16.09
N LEU A 133 -47.49 -9.82 -16.39
CA LEU A 133 -46.92 -9.69 -17.74
C LEU A 133 -46.28 -11.00 -18.25
N GLU A 134 -45.67 -11.77 -17.35
CA GLU A 134 -45.11 -13.07 -17.69
C GLU A 134 -46.18 -14.14 -17.89
N LYS A 135 -47.15 -14.22 -16.97
CA LYS A 135 -48.24 -15.19 -17.04
C LYS A 135 -49.06 -15.02 -18.32
N GLU A 136 -49.37 -13.78 -18.71
CA GLU A 136 -50.32 -13.50 -19.80
C GLU A 136 -49.66 -13.54 -21.18
N GLN A 137 -48.42 -13.09 -21.31
CA GLN A 137 -47.75 -12.96 -22.61
C GLN A 137 -46.28 -13.42 -22.63
N SER A 138 -45.75 -13.94 -21.51
CA SER A 138 -44.34 -14.32 -21.31
C SER A 138 -43.36 -13.17 -21.57
N LEU A 139 -43.81 -11.92 -21.36
CA LEU A 139 -43.06 -10.74 -21.81
C LEU A 139 -41.78 -10.46 -21.02
N VAL A 140 -41.68 -10.94 -19.77
CA VAL A 140 -40.50 -10.70 -18.94
C VAL A 140 -39.34 -11.54 -19.46
N SER A 141 -39.57 -12.82 -19.77
CA SER A 141 -38.54 -13.74 -20.26
C SER A 141 -38.33 -13.72 -21.78
N MET A 142 -39.29 -13.21 -22.57
CA MET A 142 -39.24 -13.27 -24.03
C MET A 142 -38.22 -12.31 -24.65
N SER A 143 -37.31 -12.86 -25.48
CA SER A 143 -36.19 -12.10 -26.06
C SER A 143 -36.60 -11.12 -27.16
N SER A 144 -37.65 -11.37 -27.93
CA SER A 144 -38.10 -10.43 -28.98
C SER A 144 -39.62 -10.44 -29.16
N PRO A 145 -40.37 -9.85 -28.22
CA PRO A 145 -41.82 -9.72 -28.33
C PRO A 145 -42.24 -8.98 -29.60
N THR A 146 -43.34 -9.42 -30.20
CA THR A 146 -43.99 -8.65 -31.27
C THR A 146 -44.70 -7.43 -30.67
N LEU A 147 -44.84 -6.36 -31.46
CA LEU A 147 -45.60 -5.19 -31.03
C LEU A 147 -47.06 -5.53 -30.68
N GLY A 148 -47.63 -6.57 -31.32
CA GLY A 148 -48.96 -7.08 -30.97
C GLY A 148 -49.04 -7.66 -29.56
N ARG A 149 -48.02 -8.41 -29.12
CA ARG A 149 -47.94 -8.92 -27.74
C ARG A 149 -47.79 -7.79 -26.73
N LEU A 150 -46.98 -6.78 -27.03
CA LEU A 150 -46.86 -5.57 -26.19
C LEU A 150 -48.17 -4.78 -26.16
N ALA A 151 -48.92 -4.75 -27.25
CA ALA A 151 -50.22 -4.08 -27.31
C ALA A 151 -51.31 -4.79 -26.52
N ALA A 152 -51.15 -6.08 -26.25
CA ALA A 152 -52.05 -6.93 -25.45
C ALA A 152 -51.33 -7.50 -24.20
N ALA A 153 -50.39 -6.74 -23.62
CA ALA A 153 -49.41 -7.22 -22.65
C ALA A 153 -49.98 -7.90 -21.41
N THR A 154 -51.16 -7.50 -20.96
CA THR A 154 -51.85 -8.12 -19.82
C THR A 154 -53.13 -8.86 -20.25
N GLY A 155 -53.51 -8.79 -21.52
CA GLY A 155 -54.79 -9.33 -22.01
C GLY A 155 -56.01 -8.45 -21.64
N PHE A 156 -55.80 -7.26 -21.07
CA PHE A 156 -56.90 -6.38 -20.70
C PHE A 156 -57.65 -5.87 -21.94
N GLY A 157 -58.98 -6.05 -21.97
CA GLY A 157 -59.81 -5.65 -23.12
C GLY A 157 -59.70 -6.58 -24.33
N CYS A 158 -59.17 -7.79 -24.17
CA CYS A 158 -59.02 -8.82 -25.20
C CYS A 158 -59.88 -10.06 -24.91
N PRO A 159 -61.18 -10.08 -25.28
CA PRO A 159 -62.02 -11.25 -25.08
C PRO A 159 -61.64 -12.42 -26.01
N ASP A 160 -61.64 -13.66 -25.53
CA ASP A 160 -61.26 -14.86 -26.32
C ASP A 160 -62.09 -15.07 -27.60
N THR A 161 -63.30 -14.47 -27.67
CA THR A 161 -64.25 -14.64 -28.77
C THR A 161 -64.38 -13.40 -29.68
N ALA A 162 -63.59 -12.33 -29.46
CA ALA A 162 -63.63 -11.13 -30.29
C ALA A 162 -62.27 -10.40 -30.33
N PRO A 163 -62.01 -9.52 -31.31
CA PRO A 163 -60.78 -8.73 -31.33
C PRO A 163 -60.62 -7.86 -30.07
N CYS A 164 -59.37 -7.61 -29.67
CA CYS A 164 -59.06 -6.67 -28.59
C CYS A 164 -59.60 -5.27 -28.89
N ASP A 165 -60.11 -4.59 -27.86
CA ASP A 165 -60.50 -3.18 -27.96
C ASP A 165 -59.24 -2.30 -28.10
N GLN A 166 -59.15 -1.62 -29.24
CA GLN A 166 -58.00 -0.78 -29.60
C GLN A 166 -57.78 0.40 -28.63
N SER A 167 -58.82 0.81 -27.87
CA SER A 167 -58.74 1.88 -26.87
C SER A 167 -57.84 1.53 -25.68
N TYR A 168 -57.53 0.24 -25.49
CA TYR A 168 -56.61 -0.26 -24.47
C TYR A 168 -55.30 -0.81 -25.07
N GLY A 169 -55.08 -0.63 -26.37
CA GLY A 169 -53.92 -1.13 -27.08
C GLY A 169 -52.65 -0.34 -26.76
N GLY A 170 -51.56 -1.06 -26.46
CA GLY A 170 -50.24 -0.51 -26.17
C GLY A 170 -49.78 -0.83 -24.76
N PHE A 171 -48.46 -0.98 -24.58
CA PHE A 171 -47.88 -1.47 -23.32
C PHE A 171 -48.31 -0.63 -22.12
N PHE A 172 -48.19 0.70 -22.20
CA PHE A 172 -48.67 1.61 -21.15
C PHE A 172 -50.13 1.38 -20.77
N TYR A 173 -51.04 1.34 -21.75
CA TYR A 173 -52.47 1.20 -21.46
C TYR A 173 -52.82 -0.17 -20.88
N GLN A 174 -52.16 -1.24 -21.32
CA GLN A 174 -52.33 -2.57 -20.76
C GLN A 174 -51.93 -2.64 -19.29
N VAL A 175 -50.76 -2.06 -18.95
CA VAL A 175 -50.25 -2.01 -17.57
C VAL A 175 -51.14 -1.13 -16.69
N TYR A 176 -51.48 0.08 -17.14
CA TYR A 176 -52.34 1.02 -16.40
C TYR A 176 -53.75 0.47 -16.15
N ASN A 177 -54.40 -0.05 -17.19
CA ASN A 177 -55.79 -0.52 -17.05
C ASN A 177 -55.88 -1.82 -16.26
N ALA A 178 -54.89 -2.72 -16.35
CA ALA A 178 -54.84 -3.90 -15.49
C ALA A 178 -54.73 -3.52 -14.00
N ALA A 179 -53.78 -2.64 -13.64
CA ALA A 179 -53.64 -2.15 -12.27
C ALA A 179 -54.92 -1.45 -11.76
N ARG A 180 -55.52 -0.57 -12.58
CA ARG A 180 -56.80 0.07 -12.26
C ARG A 180 -57.93 -0.94 -12.08
N GLN A 181 -57.97 -2.01 -12.88
CA GLN A 181 -59.02 -3.02 -12.80
C GLN A 181 -58.98 -3.78 -11.47
N PHE A 182 -57.78 -4.11 -10.96
CA PHE A 182 -57.66 -4.75 -9.65
C PHE A 182 -58.09 -3.83 -8.50
N GLN A 183 -57.91 -2.51 -8.63
CA GLN A 183 -58.49 -1.54 -7.70
C GLN A 183 -60.02 -1.46 -7.84
N TYR A 184 -60.55 -1.57 -9.06
CA TYR A 184 -62.00 -1.60 -9.30
C TYR A 184 -62.65 -2.84 -8.67
N TYR A 185 -62.03 -4.02 -8.78
CA TYR A 185 -62.49 -5.24 -8.10
C TYR A 185 -62.52 -5.06 -6.58
N LYS A 186 -61.44 -4.50 -6.00
CA LYS A 186 -61.35 -4.24 -4.56
C LYS A 186 -62.42 -3.27 -4.06
N ALA A 187 -62.67 -2.20 -4.82
CA ALA A 187 -63.65 -1.18 -4.45
C ALA A 187 -65.12 -1.61 -4.67
N ASN A 188 -65.37 -2.53 -5.60
CA ASN A 188 -66.72 -2.99 -5.96
C ASN A 188 -66.87 -4.52 -5.86
N PRO A 189 -66.54 -5.14 -4.72
CA PRO A 189 -66.37 -6.59 -4.61
C PRO A 189 -67.63 -7.39 -4.92
N TYR A 190 -68.82 -6.81 -4.72
CA TYR A 190 -70.11 -7.46 -4.96
C TYR A 190 -70.65 -7.32 -6.39
N SER A 191 -69.94 -6.62 -7.27
CA SER A 191 -70.33 -6.46 -8.68
C SER A 191 -69.79 -7.59 -9.58
N PHE A 192 -69.10 -8.57 -8.99
CA PHE A 192 -68.38 -9.63 -9.70
C PHE A 192 -68.68 -11.01 -9.13
N ASN A 193 -68.32 -12.04 -9.90
CA ASN A 193 -68.68 -13.42 -9.60
C ASN A 193 -67.92 -14.00 -8.39
N HIS A 194 -66.68 -13.57 -8.15
CA HIS A 194 -65.88 -14.02 -7.01
C HIS A 194 -65.81 -12.93 -5.95
N ILE A 195 -66.43 -13.22 -4.80
CA ILE A 195 -66.59 -12.26 -3.70
C ILE A 195 -65.54 -12.57 -2.61
N PRO A 196 -64.78 -11.57 -2.12
CA PRO A 196 -63.81 -11.76 -1.03
C PRO A 196 -64.51 -12.09 0.29
N PHE A 197 -63.82 -12.80 1.18
CA PHE A 197 -64.32 -13.26 2.48
C PHE A 197 -65.55 -14.17 2.40
N ALA A 198 -65.80 -14.79 1.25
CA ALA A 198 -66.92 -15.70 1.01
C ALA A 198 -66.46 -17.02 0.38
N THR A 199 -67.28 -18.06 0.56
CA THR A 199 -67.12 -19.32 -0.17
C THR A 199 -67.67 -19.15 -1.58
N ASN A 200 -66.82 -19.36 -2.58
CA ASN A 200 -67.15 -19.29 -4.00
C ASN A 200 -66.95 -20.67 -4.63
N ASN A 201 -67.87 -21.10 -5.51
CA ASN A 201 -67.66 -22.33 -6.28
C ASN A 201 -66.87 -22.01 -7.55
N VAL A 202 -65.56 -22.27 -7.52
CA VAL A 202 -64.65 -21.92 -8.62
C VAL A 202 -64.48 -23.11 -9.56
N LEU A 203 -64.65 -22.89 -10.86
CA LEU A 203 -64.52 -23.93 -11.88
C LEU A 203 -63.06 -24.35 -12.05
N TYR A 204 -62.83 -25.63 -12.40
CA TYR A 204 -61.51 -26.12 -12.79
C TYR A 204 -61.15 -25.80 -14.24
N ASN A 205 -62.16 -25.62 -15.10
CA ASN A 205 -61.99 -25.40 -16.53
C ASN A 205 -63.24 -24.72 -17.13
N PRO A 206 -63.14 -23.98 -18.25
CA PRO A 206 -64.31 -23.50 -18.99
C PRO A 206 -65.29 -24.63 -19.39
N ASN A 207 -64.77 -25.84 -19.60
CA ASN A 207 -65.61 -27.02 -19.79
C ASN A 207 -66.26 -27.42 -18.45
N PHE A 208 -67.55 -27.15 -18.32
CA PHE A 208 -68.34 -27.49 -17.14
C PHE A 208 -68.30 -28.98 -16.73
N SER A 209 -67.98 -29.90 -17.65
CA SER A 209 -67.84 -31.32 -17.30
C SER A 209 -66.65 -31.61 -16.38
N CYS A 210 -65.69 -30.68 -16.29
CA CYS A 210 -64.54 -30.76 -15.39
C CYS A 210 -64.88 -30.41 -13.94
N GLY A 211 -66.07 -29.86 -13.68
CA GLY A 211 -66.56 -29.54 -12.35
C GLY A 211 -65.94 -28.28 -11.73
N SER A 212 -66.19 -28.12 -10.44
CA SER A 212 -65.75 -27.02 -9.58
C SER A 212 -65.51 -27.52 -8.15
N SER A 213 -64.90 -26.68 -7.31
CA SER A 213 -64.91 -26.88 -5.86
C SER A 213 -65.19 -25.58 -5.12
N ALA A 214 -65.61 -25.72 -3.87
CA ALA A 214 -65.84 -24.61 -2.95
C ALA A 214 -64.51 -24.08 -2.43
N VAL A 215 -64.24 -22.79 -2.65
CA VAL A 215 -63.04 -22.08 -2.21
C VAL A 215 -63.45 -20.94 -1.29
N GLN A 216 -62.95 -20.96 -0.05
CA GLN A 216 -63.13 -19.84 0.87
C GLN A 216 -62.09 -18.76 0.56
N ILE A 217 -62.50 -17.75 -0.20
CA ILE A 217 -61.61 -16.64 -0.56
C ILE A 217 -61.45 -15.72 0.63
N SER A 218 -60.20 -15.43 1.02
CA SER A 218 -59.88 -14.81 2.31
C SER A 218 -59.46 -13.35 2.23
N ASN A 219 -59.30 -12.77 1.03
CA ASN A 219 -58.90 -11.37 0.85
C ASN A 219 -59.31 -10.81 -0.52
N TYR A 220 -59.10 -9.50 -0.72
CA TYR A 220 -59.50 -8.81 -1.96
C TYR A 220 -58.62 -9.18 -3.16
N ALA A 221 -57.31 -9.35 -2.96
CA ALA A 221 -56.35 -9.68 -4.00
C ALA A 221 -56.68 -11.03 -4.68
N THR A 222 -56.93 -12.06 -3.86
CA THR A 222 -57.30 -13.41 -4.34
C THR A 222 -58.65 -13.38 -5.06
N ALA A 223 -59.65 -12.64 -4.56
CA ALA A 223 -60.91 -12.45 -5.28
C ALA A 223 -60.70 -11.75 -6.63
N GLY A 224 -59.84 -10.74 -6.67
CA GLY A 224 -59.45 -10.03 -7.89
C GLY A 224 -58.81 -10.96 -8.92
N LEU A 225 -57.89 -11.83 -8.49
CA LEU A 225 -57.24 -12.81 -9.37
C LEU A 225 -58.24 -13.80 -9.99
N TYR A 226 -59.22 -14.30 -9.22
CA TYR A 226 -60.29 -15.13 -9.80
C TYR A 226 -61.27 -14.35 -10.68
N ASN A 227 -61.51 -13.07 -10.41
CA ASN A 227 -62.32 -12.24 -11.31
C ASN A 227 -61.59 -11.91 -12.62
N TYR A 228 -60.26 -11.90 -12.60
CA TYR A 228 -59.42 -11.73 -13.78
C TYR A 228 -59.23 -13.03 -14.57
N THR A 229 -59.02 -14.15 -13.88
CA THR A 229 -58.82 -15.48 -14.45
C THR A 229 -59.67 -16.51 -13.69
N PRO A 230 -60.91 -16.81 -14.14
CA PRO A 230 -61.96 -17.44 -13.32
C PRO A 230 -61.86 -18.97 -13.19
N TYR A 231 -60.65 -19.50 -13.03
CA TYR A 231 -60.42 -20.94 -12.87
C TYR A 231 -59.37 -21.22 -11.80
N GLN A 232 -59.60 -22.25 -10.99
CA GLN A 232 -58.62 -22.79 -10.04
C GLN A 232 -57.94 -24.04 -10.63
N PRO A 233 -56.68 -24.33 -10.27
CA PRO A 233 -56.04 -25.58 -10.68
C PRO A 233 -56.73 -26.80 -10.06
N ASN A 234 -56.85 -27.88 -10.83
CA ASN A 234 -57.21 -29.19 -10.30
C ASN A 234 -55.98 -29.92 -9.73
N GLN A 235 -56.18 -31.07 -9.08
CA GLN A 235 -55.07 -31.80 -8.47
C GLN A 235 -53.99 -32.22 -9.48
N ALA A 236 -54.36 -32.55 -10.72
CA ALA A 236 -53.39 -32.88 -11.78
C ALA A 236 -52.47 -31.70 -12.10
N ALA A 237 -53.01 -30.47 -12.15
CA ALA A 237 -52.23 -29.25 -12.35
C ALA A 237 -51.32 -28.92 -11.16
N LEU A 238 -51.75 -29.21 -9.92
CA LEU A 238 -50.96 -28.99 -8.70
C LEU A 238 -49.83 -30.01 -8.54
N ASN A 239 -50.08 -31.27 -8.93
CA ASN A 239 -49.07 -32.33 -8.92
C ASN A 239 -47.90 -32.06 -9.89
N ASN A 240 -48.12 -31.20 -10.90
CA ASN A 240 -47.11 -30.80 -11.87
C ASN A 240 -47.01 -29.27 -11.95
N MET A 241 -46.42 -28.65 -10.92
CA MET A 241 -46.38 -27.19 -10.76
C MET A 241 -45.86 -26.42 -11.96
N TYR A 242 -44.83 -26.95 -12.62
CA TYR A 242 -44.17 -26.29 -13.75
C TYR A 242 -44.50 -26.91 -15.12
N GLY A 243 -45.41 -27.88 -15.16
CA GLY A 243 -45.77 -28.60 -16.38
C GLY A 243 -47.27 -28.68 -16.63
N GLU A 244 -47.62 -29.55 -17.57
CA GLU A 244 -49.01 -29.80 -17.98
C GLU A 244 -49.68 -30.83 -17.06
N GLY A 245 -50.98 -30.62 -16.81
CA GLY A 245 -51.85 -31.56 -16.13
C GLY A 245 -52.72 -32.35 -17.12
N ASP A 246 -53.99 -32.55 -16.79
CA ASP A 246 -54.95 -33.27 -17.65
C ASP A 246 -55.85 -32.31 -18.46
N GLY A 247 -56.80 -32.84 -19.22
CA GLY A 247 -57.74 -32.05 -20.03
C GLY A 247 -58.68 -31.14 -19.23
N CYS A 248 -58.67 -31.23 -17.89
CA CYS A 248 -59.44 -30.40 -16.98
C CYS A 248 -58.56 -29.42 -16.18
N SER A 249 -57.25 -29.40 -16.41
CA SER A 249 -56.32 -28.52 -15.72
C SER A 249 -56.44 -27.06 -16.20
N ALA A 250 -56.40 -26.13 -15.25
CA ALA A 250 -56.23 -24.70 -15.48
C ALA A 250 -54.97 -24.20 -14.77
N TYR A 251 -54.26 -23.28 -15.42
CA TYR A 251 -52.90 -22.91 -15.01
C TYR A 251 -52.76 -21.46 -14.54
N GLY A 252 -53.72 -20.59 -14.84
CA GLY A 252 -53.56 -19.15 -14.61
C GLY A 252 -53.18 -18.79 -13.17
N ASN A 253 -54.07 -19.07 -12.22
CA ASN A 253 -53.82 -18.72 -10.80
C ASN A 253 -52.70 -19.57 -10.18
N ARG A 254 -52.49 -20.81 -10.65
CA ARG A 254 -51.33 -21.63 -10.29
C ARG A 254 -50.02 -20.96 -10.69
N ASN A 255 -49.90 -20.56 -11.96
CA ASN A 255 -48.70 -19.95 -12.52
C ASN A 255 -48.43 -18.58 -11.89
N PHE A 256 -49.48 -17.79 -11.60
CA PHE A 256 -49.31 -16.54 -10.86
C PHE A 256 -48.63 -16.80 -9.51
N TRP A 257 -49.20 -17.72 -8.72
CA TRP A 257 -48.69 -18.05 -7.40
C TRP A 257 -47.26 -18.62 -7.45
N SER A 258 -46.99 -19.57 -8.36
CA SER A 258 -45.68 -20.19 -8.47
C SER A 258 -44.61 -19.19 -8.94
N MET A 259 -44.91 -18.38 -9.96
CA MET A 259 -43.96 -17.36 -10.47
C MET A 259 -43.68 -16.27 -9.44
N TYR A 260 -44.69 -15.83 -8.68
CA TYR A 260 -44.46 -14.87 -7.60
C TYR A 260 -43.54 -15.48 -6.53
N THR A 261 -43.81 -16.73 -6.14
CA THR A 261 -43.01 -17.46 -5.15
C THR A 261 -41.57 -17.62 -5.61
N ASP A 262 -41.37 -18.07 -6.86
CA ASP A 262 -40.05 -18.29 -7.45
C ASP A 262 -39.26 -16.99 -7.65
N TRP A 263 -39.91 -15.82 -7.73
CA TRP A 263 -39.22 -14.57 -8.03
C TRP A 263 -39.02 -13.70 -6.81
N PHE A 264 -39.93 -13.78 -5.84
CA PHE A 264 -40.03 -12.81 -4.76
C PHE A 264 -40.29 -13.42 -3.38
N GLY A 265 -40.31 -14.75 -3.25
CA GLY A 265 -40.56 -15.46 -1.99
C GLY A 265 -42.05 -15.61 -1.66
N ASP A 266 -42.35 -15.98 -0.40
CA ASP A 266 -43.73 -16.28 0.02
C ASP A 266 -44.70 -15.12 -0.29
N PRO A 267 -45.72 -15.32 -1.15
CA PRO A 267 -46.70 -14.28 -1.49
C PRO A 267 -47.53 -13.82 -0.28
N LYS A 268 -47.52 -14.55 0.84
CA LYS A 268 -48.17 -14.19 2.10
C LYS A 268 -47.21 -13.67 3.17
N GLY A 269 -45.90 -13.64 2.88
CA GLY A 269 -44.87 -13.17 3.81
C GLY A 269 -45.02 -11.69 4.18
N ALA A 270 -44.39 -11.28 5.29
CA ALA A 270 -44.40 -9.88 5.72
C ALA A 270 -43.88 -8.95 4.62
N VAL A 271 -44.55 -7.80 4.43
CA VAL A 271 -44.10 -6.78 3.46
C VAL A 271 -42.73 -6.28 3.92
N SER A 272 -41.74 -6.28 3.03
CA SER A 272 -40.44 -5.64 3.29
C SER A 272 -40.63 -4.13 3.47
N VAL A 273 -40.75 -3.67 4.72
CA VAL A 273 -40.78 -2.24 5.04
C VAL A 273 -39.37 -1.69 4.85
N PRO A 274 -39.18 -0.56 4.14
CA PRO A 274 -37.87 0.09 4.07
C PRO A 274 -37.34 0.41 5.47
N TRP A 275 -36.03 0.31 5.68
CA TRP A 275 -35.44 0.54 7.01
C TRP A 275 -35.39 2.02 7.42
N LEU A 276 -35.50 2.96 6.48
CA LEU A 276 -35.61 4.39 6.76
C LEU A 276 -36.95 4.92 6.32
N VAL A 277 -37.77 5.35 7.28
CA VAL A 277 -39.14 5.79 7.02
C VAL A 277 -39.50 7.10 7.72
N LYS A 278 -40.53 7.76 7.22
CA LYS A 278 -41.25 8.83 7.93
C LYS A 278 -42.75 8.67 7.72
N ALA A 279 -43.55 9.12 8.69
CA ALA A 279 -45.00 9.13 8.55
C ALA A 279 -45.44 10.19 7.54
N GLU A 280 -46.55 9.92 6.84
CA GLU A 280 -47.18 10.90 5.95
C GLU A 280 -47.54 12.18 6.73
N GLY A 281 -47.05 13.34 6.25
CA GLY A 281 -47.24 14.63 6.92
C GLY A 281 -46.28 14.91 8.08
N ASP A 282 -45.36 14.00 8.41
CA ASP A 282 -44.31 14.17 9.42
C ASP A 282 -42.94 14.45 8.77
N SER A 283 -42.07 15.11 9.51
CA SER A 283 -40.66 15.35 9.17
C SER A 283 -39.69 14.43 9.90
N GLN A 284 -40.11 13.80 11.02
CA GLN A 284 -39.24 12.92 11.79
C GLN A 284 -38.95 11.63 10.99
N VAL A 285 -37.66 11.37 10.77
CA VAL A 285 -37.20 10.13 10.15
C VAL A 285 -36.94 9.10 11.24
N TYR A 286 -37.34 7.86 10.99
CA TYR A 286 -37.09 6.73 11.86
C TYR A 286 -36.27 5.67 11.12
N PHE A 287 -35.27 5.13 11.81
CA PHE A 287 -34.60 3.89 11.46
C PHE A 287 -35.36 2.74 12.11
N LEU A 288 -35.88 1.83 11.30
CA LEU A 288 -36.58 0.64 11.76
C LEU A 288 -35.58 -0.49 11.88
N SER A 289 -35.48 -1.10 13.06
CA SER A 289 -34.64 -2.26 13.31
C SER A 289 -35.34 -3.14 14.33
N GLU A 290 -35.50 -4.41 13.98
CA GLU A 290 -36.39 -5.34 14.69
C GLU A 290 -37.82 -4.75 14.79
N GLU A 291 -38.48 -4.80 15.95
CA GLU A 291 -39.80 -4.21 16.22
C GLU A 291 -39.68 -2.83 16.92
N VAL A 292 -38.57 -2.12 16.67
CA VAL A 292 -38.27 -0.81 17.26
C VAL A 292 -38.05 0.25 16.17
N ARG A 293 -38.61 1.44 16.38
CA ARG A 293 -38.33 2.63 15.57
C ARG A 293 -37.42 3.57 16.35
N TYR A 294 -36.25 3.88 15.79
CA TYR A 294 -35.26 4.77 16.38
C TYR A 294 -35.31 6.13 15.67
N PRO A 295 -35.62 7.24 16.37
CA PRO A 295 -35.57 8.57 15.76
C PRO A 295 -34.16 8.89 15.22
N VAL A 296 -34.06 9.31 13.97
CA VAL A 296 -32.80 9.74 13.34
C VAL A 296 -32.79 11.27 13.25
N SER A 297 -31.73 11.91 13.73
CA SER A 297 -31.56 13.36 13.57
C SER A 297 -31.30 13.72 12.11
N ALA A 298 -31.65 14.95 11.71
CA ALA A 298 -31.47 15.40 10.32
C ALA A 298 -30.01 15.29 9.83
N SER A 299 -29.02 15.52 10.70
CA SER A 299 -27.58 15.40 10.37
C SER A 299 -27.15 13.95 10.10
N LYS A 300 -27.83 12.96 10.68
CA LYS A 300 -27.51 11.53 10.55
C LYS A 300 -28.26 10.81 9.45
N VAL A 301 -29.31 11.41 8.88
CA VAL A 301 -30.09 10.76 7.82
C VAL A 301 -29.20 10.34 6.65
N ALA A 302 -28.23 11.16 6.27
CA ALA A 302 -27.30 10.86 5.18
C ALA A 302 -26.41 9.64 5.49
N ASP A 303 -25.97 9.49 6.74
CA ASP A 303 -25.11 8.36 7.16
C ASP A 303 -25.78 7.01 6.95
N PHE A 304 -27.10 6.95 7.08
CA PHE A 304 -27.88 5.72 6.88
C PHE A 304 -28.41 5.61 5.45
N ALA A 305 -28.83 6.71 4.83
CA ALA A 305 -29.51 6.69 3.54
C ALA A 305 -28.62 6.18 2.39
N TYR A 306 -27.29 6.35 2.49
CA TYR A 306 -26.36 5.80 1.52
C TYR A 306 -26.39 4.27 1.46
N ALA A 307 -26.43 3.62 2.62
CA ALA A 307 -26.41 2.16 2.73
C ALA A 307 -27.82 1.54 2.66
N LEU A 308 -28.78 2.15 3.36
CA LEU A 308 -30.12 1.59 3.56
C LEU A 308 -31.17 2.11 2.57
N GLY A 309 -30.78 3.00 1.66
CA GLY A 309 -31.66 3.61 0.67
C GLY A 309 -32.35 4.89 1.15
N ALA A 310 -33.06 5.55 0.23
CA ALA A 310 -33.71 6.82 0.51
C ALA A 310 -34.85 6.70 1.53
N VAL A 311 -35.08 7.78 2.29
CA VAL A 311 -36.19 7.86 3.26
C VAL A 311 -37.53 7.69 2.55
N SER A 312 -38.27 6.66 2.95
CA SER A 312 -39.59 6.35 2.40
C SER A 312 -40.72 6.98 3.23
N THR A 313 -41.77 7.48 2.56
CA THR A 313 -42.96 7.98 3.27
C THR A 313 -43.97 6.84 3.39
N VAL A 314 -44.41 6.54 4.61
CA VAL A 314 -45.33 5.43 4.90
C VAL A 314 -46.58 5.94 5.64
N PRO A 315 -47.74 5.26 5.55
CA PRO A 315 -48.91 5.57 6.36
C PRO A 315 -48.60 5.48 7.84
N SER A 316 -49.22 6.32 8.67
CA SER A 316 -48.98 6.33 10.13
C SER A 316 -49.27 4.98 10.81
N SER A 317 -50.20 4.20 10.28
CA SER A 317 -50.52 2.85 10.80
C SER A 317 -49.38 1.85 10.67
N THR A 318 -48.40 2.11 9.81
CA THR A 318 -47.18 1.28 9.67
C THR A 318 -46.42 1.22 11.00
N PHE A 319 -46.51 2.28 11.80
CA PHE A 319 -45.81 2.41 13.06
C PHE A 319 -46.54 1.73 14.24
N ASP A 320 -47.77 1.23 14.06
CA ASP A 320 -48.57 0.62 15.13
C ASP A 320 -47.93 -0.66 15.71
N GLY A 321 -47.10 -1.34 14.90
CA GLY A 321 -46.33 -2.52 15.29
C GLY A 321 -44.94 -2.23 15.87
N TYR A 322 -44.52 -0.95 15.96
CA TYR A 322 -43.16 -0.59 16.39
C TYR A 322 -43.17 0.18 17.71
N SER A 323 -42.37 -0.27 18.67
CA SER A 323 -42.07 0.50 19.87
C SER A 323 -41.08 1.63 19.56
N THR A 324 -41.17 2.78 20.25
CA THR A 324 -40.22 3.89 20.08
C THR A 324 -38.97 3.64 20.93
N GLY A 325 -37.81 3.56 20.29
CA GLY A 325 -36.51 3.49 20.95
C GLY A 325 -35.87 4.86 21.19
N VAL A 326 -34.62 4.85 21.66
CA VAL A 326 -33.79 6.05 21.78
C VAL A 326 -33.44 6.67 20.42
N SER A 327 -33.05 7.95 20.42
CA SER A 327 -32.50 8.56 19.21
C SER A 327 -31.21 7.87 18.78
N VAL A 328 -30.99 7.75 17.46
CA VAL A 328 -29.77 7.15 16.90
C VAL A 328 -28.55 8.01 17.26
N GLY A 329 -27.62 7.43 18.01
CA GLY A 329 -26.31 8.01 18.35
C GLY A 329 -25.24 7.74 17.28
N GLU A 330 -23.97 8.07 17.56
CA GLU A 330 -22.83 7.71 16.70
C GLU A 330 -22.53 6.21 16.75
N ILE A 331 -22.68 5.61 17.93
CA ILE A 331 -22.47 4.19 18.16
C ILE A 331 -23.82 3.47 18.33
N LEU A 332 -23.95 2.34 17.63
CA LEU A 332 -25.09 1.43 17.68
C LEU A 332 -24.65 0.07 18.22
N VAL A 333 -25.60 -0.69 18.76
CA VAL A 333 -25.40 -2.07 19.19
C VAL A 333 -25.74 -3.01 18.03
N GLY A 334 -24.74 -3.73 17.53
CA GLY A 334 -24.92 -4.71 16.48
C GLY A 334 -25.07 -6.15 16.99
N PRO A 335 -25.01 -7.12 16.07
CA PRO A 335 -25.08 -8.55 16.40
C PRO A 335 -24.06 -8.97 17.47
N GLY A 336 -24.46 -9.87 18.36
CA GLY A 336 -23.61 -10.31 19.48
C GLY A 336 -23.34 -9.23 20.55
N GLY A 337 -24.08 -8.11 20.54
CA GLY A 337 -23.94 -7.03 21.51
C GLY A 337 -22.67 -6.18 21.32
N GLN A 338 -22.11 -6.16 20.12
CA GLN A 338 -20.88 -5.44 19.80
C GLN A 338 -21.17 -3.97 19.42
N PRO A 339 -20.30 -3.03 19.80
CA PRO A 339 -20.44 -1.62 19.42
C PRO A 339 -19.96 -1.36 17.99
N TYR A 340 -20.75 -0.62 17.22
CA TYR A 340 -20.44 -0.19 15.86
C TYR A 340 -20.61 1.30 15.69
N TYR A 341 -19.63 1.96 15.10
CA TYR A 341 -19.67 3.37 14.74
C TYR A 341 -20.08 3.53 13.28
N ILE A 342 -21.02 4.44 12.99
CA ILE A 342 -21.55 4.65 11.64
C ILE A 342 -21.15 6.03 11.10
N ASP A 343 -20.56 6.06 9.91
CA ASP A 343 -20.12 7.27 9.22
C ASP A 343 -20.40 7.15 7.71
N ASP A 344 -21.27 7.98 7.14
CA ASP A 344 -21.45 8.11 5.67
C ASP A 344 -21.65 6.78 4.89
N GLY A 345 -22.48 5.86 5.39
CA GLY A 345 -22.70 4.55 4.76
C GLY A 345 -21.57 3.54 5.00
N VAL A 346 -20.61 3.87 5.86
CA VAL A 346 -19.54 3.00 6.36
C VAL A 346 -19.83 2.63 7.81
N PHE A 347 -19.64 1.36 8.15
CA PHE A 347 -19.61 0.93 9.55
C PHE A 347 -18.18 0.64 9.97
N ARG A 348 -17.87 0.92 11.23
CA ARG A 348 -16.61 0.55 11.86
C ARG A 348 -16.91 -0.24 13.11
N LYS A 349 -16.29 -1.42 13.22
CA LYS A 349 -16.39 -2.20 14.46
C LYS A 349 -15.58 -1.47 15.52
N VAL A 350 -16.21 -1.03 16.60
CA VAL A 350 -15.46 -0.42 17.69
C VAL A 350 -14.71 -1.53 18.40
N ARG A 351 -13.40 -1.35 18.62
CA ARG A 351 -12.50 -2.41 19.12
C ARG A 351 -13.07 -3.14 20.32
N ASN A 352 -13.63 -2.40 21.27
CA ASN A 352 -14.30 -2.92 22.45
C ASN A 352 -15.16 -1.80 23.09
N TRP A 353 -15.87 -2.15 24.16
CA TRP A 353 -16.68 -1.20 24.92
C TRP A 353 -15.88 -0.15 25.70
N VAL A 354 -14.58 -0.35 25.92
CA VAL A 354 -13.71 0.67 26.54
C VAL A 354 -13.52 1.82 25.56
N VAL A 355 -13.16 1.52 24.31
CA VAL A 355 -13.08 2.55 23.25
C VAL A 355 -14.45 3.20 23.06
N ALA A 356 -15.55 2.45 23.02
CA ALA A 356 -16.88 3.04 22.91
C ALA A 356 -17.19 4.03 24.06
N ALA A 357 -16.76 3.73 25.30
CA ALA A 357 -16.91 4.61 26.45
C ALA A 357 -16.12 5.93 26.30
N ASP A 358 -14.93 5.90 25.70
CA ASP A 358 -14.15 7.10 25.41
C ASP A 358 -14.85 8.03 24.41
N PHE A 359 -15.64 7.45 23.49
CA PHE A 359 -16.54 8.20 22.62
C PHE A 359 -17.88 8.55 23.29
N GLY A 360 -18.04 8.34 24.60
CA GLY A 360 -19.26 8.70 25.36
C GLY A 360 -20.37 7.64 25.35
N TYR A 361 -20.08 6.42 24.90
CA TYR A 361 -21.04 5.32 24.79
C TYR A 361 -20.61 4.10 25.63
N PRO A 362 -20.69 4.17 26.98
CA PRO A 362 -20.28 3.07 27.84
C PRO A 362 -21.17 1.84 27.68
N GLN A 363 -20.64 0.67 28.01
CA GLN A 363 -21.38 -0.60 27.96
C GLN A 363 -22.65 -0.53 28.80
N GLY A 364 -23.76 -1.02 28.23
CA GLY A 364 -25.07 -1.02 28.90
C GLY A 364 -25.87 0.28 28.73
N SER A 365 -25.34 1.25 27.98
CA SER A 365 -26.13 2.40 27.50
C SER A 365 -27.33 1.94 26.67
N ASP A 366 -28.45 2.64 26.77
CA ASP A 366 -29.60 2.42 25.90
C ASP A 366 -29.30 3.04 24.53
N LEU A 367 -28.95 2.19 23.56
CA LEU A 367 -28.50 2.57 22.23
C LEU A 367 -29.38 1.96 21.15
N ALA A 368 -29.43 2.63 19.99
CA ALA A 368 -30.08 2.08 18.82
C ALA A 368 -29.40 0.77 18.39
N LYS A 369 -30.20 -0.20 17.97
CA LYS A 369 -29.72 -1.52 17.55
C LYS A 369 -29.73 -1.64 16.04
N ILE A 370 -28.76 -2.36 15.49
CA ILE A 370 -28.67 -2.67 14.07
C ILE A 370 -28.57 -4.19 13.87
N THR A 371 -29.37 -4.74 12.95
CA THR A 371 -29.34 -6.17 12.62
C THR A 371 -28.20 -6.51 11.67
N GLN A 372 -27.84 -7.80 11.55
CA GLN A 372 -26.79 -8.23 10.61
C GLN A 372 -27.15 -7.88 9.16
N GLU A 373 -28.39 -8.14 8.75
CA GLU A 373 -28.88 -7.85 7.39
C GLU A 373 -28.75 -6.37 7.02
N GLN A 374 -29.00 -5.47 7.98
CA GLN A 374 -28.84 -4.04 7.80
C GLN A 374 -27.37 -3.64 7.76
N LEU A 375 -26.55 -4.21 8.65
CA LEU A 375 -25.11 -3.95 8.71
C LEU A 375 -24.41 -4.38 7.42
N ASP A 376 -24.84 -5.49 6.80
CA ASP A 376 -24.32 -6.00 5.53
C ASP A 376 -24.51 -5.05 4.34
N ARG A 377 -25.38 -4.03 4.48
CA ARG A 377 -25.55 -2.97 3.48
C ARG A 377 -24.54 -1.83 3.62
N PHE A 378 -23.92 -1.69 4.78
CA PHE A 378 -22.89 -0.69 5.00
C PHE A 378 -21.54 -1.22 4.53
N LYS A 379 -20.69 -0.32 4.04
CA LYS A 379 -19.30 -0.69 3.72
C LYS A 379 -18.54 -0.90 5.03
N ASN A 380 -17.78 -1.99 5.14
CA ASN A 380 -16.88 -2.18 6.29
C ASN A 380 -15.68 -1.22 6.18
N GLY A 381 -15.51 -0.35 7.18
CA GLY A 381 -14.44 0.64 7.29
C GLY A 381 -13.25 0.24 8.16
N GLY A 382 -13.24 -0.98 8.70
CA GLY A 382 -12.22 -1.44 9.66
C GLY A 382 -12.56 -1.06 11.11
N PRO A 383 -11.59 -1.20 12.04
CA PRO A 383 -11.81 -0.87 13.44
C PRO A 383 -11.95 0.64 13.67
N LEU A 384 -12.71 1.03 14.71
CA LEU A 384 -12.60 2.36 15.31
C LEU A 384 -11.58 2.29 16.46
N GLU A 385 -10.54 3.11 16.34
CA GLU A 385 -9.41 3.23 17.26
C GLU A 385 -9.46 4.55 18.05
N LYS A 386 -8.59 4.68 19.06
CA LYS A 386 -8.49 5.92 19.87
C LYS A 386 -7.81 7.06 19.13
N PHE A 387 -6.85 6.77 18.24
CA PHE A 387 -6.27 7.79 17.38
C PHE A 387 -7.14 7.97 16.14
N VAL A 388 -7.67 9.17 15.97
CA VAL A 388 -8.53 9.53 14.84
C VAL A 388 -7.81 10.58 13.99
N GLN A 389 -7.60 10.28 12.71
CA GLN A 389 -7.17 11.28 11.73
C GLN A 389 -8.41 11.86 11.06
N ASN A 390 -8.54 13.17 11.04
CA ASN A 390 -9.59 13.82 10.25
C ASN A 390 -9.14 13.98 8.78
N ARG A 391 -9.95 14.59 7.91
CA ARG A 391 -9.61 14.75 6.48
C ARG A 391 -8.61 15.87 6.23
N SER A 392 -8.46 16.82 7.15
CA SER A 392 -7.40 17.84 7.07
C SER A 392 -6.02 17.29 7.47
N GLY A 393 -5.95 16.04 7.94
CA GLY A 393 -4.70 15.38 8.33
C GLY A 393 -4.36 15.52 9.81
N GLN A 394 -5.12 16.32 10.56
CA GLN A 394 -4.95 16.45 12.01
C GLN A 394 -5.20 15.13 12.72
N MET A 395 -4.38 14.86 13.72
CA MET A 395 -4.46 13.69 14.57
C MET A 395 -5.06 14.05 15.91
N PHE A 396 -6.06 13.28 16.33
CA PHE A 396 -6.70 13.39 17.65
C PHE A 396 -6.55 12.09 18.42
N PHE A 397 -6.33 12.19 19.73
CA PHE A 397 -6.48 11.10 20.66
C PHE A 397 -7.79 11.24 21.43
N ILE A 398 -8.60 10.19 21.41
CA ILE A 398 -9.91 10.16 22.07
C ILE A 398 -9.81 9.44 23.41
N GLU A 399 -10.15 10.15 24.48
CA GLU A 399 -10.15 9.61 25.84
C GLU A 399 -11.17 10.34 26.71
N GLY A 400 -11.97 9.58 27.45
CA GLY A 400 -12.87 10.14 28.47
C GLY A 400 -13.80 11.23 27.94
N THR A 401 -14.35 11.06 26.73
CA THR A 401 -15.22 12.04 26.01
C THR A 401 -14.53 13.32 25.54
N THR A 402 -13.21 13.36 25.59
CA THR A 402 -12.39 14.45 25.06
C THR A 402 -11.67 14.03 23.78
N LYS A 403 -11.50 14.97 22.85
CA LYS A 403 -10.59 14.87 21.71
C LYS A 403 -9.39 15.78 21.98
N ARG A 404 -8.19 15.24 21.86
CA ARG A 404 -6.92 15.92 22.17
C ARG A 404 -6.05 15.95 20.93
N GLU A 405 -5.64 17.12 20.47
CA GLU A 405 -4.74 17.25 19.30
C GLU A 405 -3.37 16.62 19.61
N VAL A 406 -2.77 15.92 18.65
CA VAL A 406 -1.54 15.11 18.85
C VAL A 406 -0.36 15.69 18.08
N ALA A 407 0.71 16.03 18.80
CA ALA A 407 1.89 16.69 18.22
C ALA A 407 2.79 15.74 17.43
N ASP A 408 2.95 14.50 17.89
CA ASP A 408 3.70 13.45 17.19
C ASP A 408 3.19 12.07 17.60
N ILE A 409 2.50 11.39 16.70
CA ILE A 409 1.99 10.04 16.98
C ILE A 409 3.10 8.98 17.02
N ALA A 410 4.18 9.14 16.23
CA ALA A 410 5.26 8.17 16.19
C ALA A 410 6.02 8.15 17.53
N GLN A 411 6.25 9.33 18.12
CA GLN A 411 6.85 9.44 19.45
C GLN A 411 5.96 8.84 20.54
N LEU A 412 4.64 9.06 20.50
CA LEU A 412 3.74 8.35 21.42
C LEU A 412 3.82 6.83 21.26
N GLY A 413 4.05 6.34 20.04
CA GLY A 413 4.29 4.92 19.79
C GLY A 413 5.53 4.37 20.52
N THR A 414 6.62 5.13 20.58
CA THR A 414 7.82 4.74 21.34
C THR A 414 7.60 4.78 22.85
N GLU A 415 6.65 5.59 23.32
CA GLU A 415 6.18 5.63 24.71
C GLU A 415 5.18 4.50 25.06
N GLY A 416 4.90 3.59 24.13
CA GLY A 416 4.06 2.41 24.35
C GLY A 416 2.56 2.63 24.08
N TYR A 417 2.17 3.76 23.47
CA TYR A 417 0.81 3.92 22.98
C TYR A 417 0.55 3.02 21.78
N TYR A 418 -0.66 2.44 21.72
CA TYR A 418 -1.12 1.78 20.51
C TYR A 418 -1.54 2.82 19.47
N ILE A 419 -0.75 2.98 18.42
CA ILE A 419 -0.87 4.05 17.41
C ILE A 419 -1.77 3.69 16.22
N GLY A 420 -2.63 2.67 16.34
CA GLY A 420 -3.61 2.36 15.32
C GLY A 420 -4.54 3.54 15.07
N THR A 421 -4.67 3.96 13.81
CA THR A 421 -5.44 5.15 13.43
C THR A 421 -6.73 4.82 12.72
N THR A 422 -7.76 5.64 12.94
CA THR A 422 -9.01 5.63 12.17
C THR A 422 -9.18 6.94 11.42
N LYS A 423 -9.42 6.87 10.10
CA LYS A 423 -9.71 8.07 9.31
C LYS A 423 -11.20 8.37 9.32
N LEU A 424 -11.59 9.53 9.84
CA LEU A 424 -12.97 10.02 9.88
C LEU A 424 -13.11 11.39 9.18
N LYS A 425 -14.34 11.79 8.86
CA LYS A 425 -14.63 13.18 8.46
C LYS A 425 -14.51 14.12 9.67
N ASP A 426 -14.23 15.39 9.40
CA ASP A 426 -13.94 16.39 10.44
C ASP A 426 -15.09 16.55 11.44
N ASP A 427 -16.35 16.53 10.97
CA ASP A 427 -17.54 16.71 11.79
C ASP A 427 -17.91 15.49 12.66
N LYS A 428 -17.27 14.34 12.41
CA LYS A 428 -17.62 13.06 13.03
C LYS A 428 -17.11 12.90 14.45
N ILE A 429 -16.28 13.82 14.94
CA ILE A 429 -15.83 13.85 16.34
C ILE A 429 -16.19 15.15 17.06
N ASP A 430 -16.97 16.04 16.43
CA ASP A 430 -17.34 17.36 16.99
C ASP A 430 -18.27 17.29 18.20
N PHE A 431 -18.88 16.14 18.43
CA PHE A 431 -19.68 15.91 19.63
C PHE A 431 -18.81 15.68 20.89
N LEU A 432 -17.50 15.47 20.74
CA LEU A 432 -16.53 15.34 21.83
C LEU A 432 -16.03 16.72 22.27
N THR A 433 -15.66 16.83 23.55
CA THR A 433 -15.14 18.09 24.10
C THR A 433 -13.66 18.24 23.76
N GLU A 434 -13.19 19.46 23.47
CA GLU A 434 -11.76 19.72 23.30
C GLU A 434 -11.01 19.47 24.62
N GLY A 435 -9.88 18.76 24.56
CA GLY A 435 -8.98 18.52 25.69
C GLY A 435 -7.58 19.09 25.46
N GLU A 436 -6.77 19.10 26.52
CA GLU A 436 -5.36 19.53 26.44
C GLU A 436 -4.61 18.69 25.40
N PRO A 437 -3.78 19.29 24.53
CA PRO A 437 -3.07 18.55 23.50
C PRO A 437 -2.11 17.49 24.09
N LEU A 438 -1.80 16.48 23.30
CA LEU A 438 -0.73 15.53 23.57
C LEU A 438 0.55 16.04 22.90
N LEU A 439 1.45 16.55 23.73
CA LEU A 439 2.72 17.15 23.33
C LEU A 439 3.86 16.14 23.48
N SER A 440 4.85 16.24 22.60
CA SER A 440 6.00 15.35 22.59
C SER A 440 7.28 16.15 22.31
N PRO A 441 8.38 15.95 23.05
CA PRO A 441 9.60 16.74 22.86
C PRO A 441 10.22 16.52 21.47
N GLY A 442 10.55 17.60 20.78
CA GLY A 442 11.07 17.58 19.41
C GLY A 442 9.99 17.57 18.32
N ALA A 443 8.71 17.48 18.68
CA ALA A 443 7.62 17.54 17.72
C ALA A 443 7.63 18.87 16.96
N VAL A 444 7.41 18.79 15.65
CA VAL A 444 7.23 19.93 14.76
C VAL A 444 5.74 20.11 14.53
N VAL A 445 5.16 21.15 15.13
CA VAL A 445 3.72 21.40 15.04
C VAL A 445 3.45 22.52 14.05
N GLU A 446 2.52 22.30 13.13
CA GLU A 446 2.03 23.30 12.17
C GLU A 446 0.60 23.73 12.52
N ASN A 447 0.26 24.99 12.29
CA ASN A 447 -1.12 25.43 12.43
C ASN A 447 -2.00 24.98 11.24
N LEU A 448 -3.31 24.90 11.43
CA LEU A 448 -4.28 24.49 10.41
C LEU A 448 -4.20 25.23 9.06
N GLU A 449 -3.67 26.45 9.06
CA GLU A 449 -3.55 27.29 7.87
C GLU A 449 -2.28 27.01 7.06
N GLY A 450 -1.32 26.24 7.62
CA GLY A 450 -0.01 25.98 7.03
C GLY A 450 0.88 27.23 6.97
N THR A 451 0.65 28.20 7.86
CA THR A 451 1.34 29.50 7.83
C THR A 451 2.42 29.62 8.90
N SER A 452 2.37 28.80 9.95
CA SER A 452 3.29 28.86 11.09
C SER A 452 3.67 27.45 11.56
N LYS A 453 4.97 27.22 11.77
CA LYS A 453 5.53 26.00 12.36
C LYS A 453 6.30 26.32 13.63
N VAL A 454 6.23 25.44 14.62
CA VAL A 454 6.98 25.52 15.87
C VAL A 454 7.63 24.17 16.19
N VAL A 455 8.77 24.18 16.89
CA VAL A 455 9.38 22.97 17.48
C VAL A 455 9.18 23.01 18.99
N LEU A 456 8.76 21.90 19.59
CA LEU A 456 8.57 21.80 21.03
C LEU A 456 9.88 21.37 21.73
N ASP A 457 10.32 22.12 22.75
CA ASP A 457 11.46 21.71 23.59
C ASP A 457 11.08 20.63 24.63
N GLU A 458 12.04 20.21 25.46
CA GLU A 458 11.82 19.23 26.54
C GLU A 458 10.77 19.67 27.60
N LYS A 459 10.47 20.96 27.67
CA LYS A 459 9.46 21.56 28.57
C LYS A 459 8.18 21.92 27.82
N PHE A 460 8.05 21.54 26.54
CA PHE A 460 6.96 21.86 25.64
C PHE A 460 6.77 23.36 25.36
N VAL A 461 7.85 24.13 25.46
CA VAL A 461 7.89 25.50 24.95
C VAL A 461 8.00 25.44 23.43
N ALA A 462 7.13 26.18 22.75
CA ALA A 462 7.03 26.22 21.30
C ALA A 462 7.98 27.28 20.74
N HIS A 463 9.01 26.83 20.02
CA HIS A 463 10.00 27.70 19.38
C HIS A 463 9.64 27.90 17.90
N PRO A 464 9.29 29.12 17.46
CA PRO A 464 8.96 29.38 16.05
C PRO A 464 10.08 28.97 15.08
N VAL A 465 9.70 28.27 14.01
CA VAL A 465 10.59 27.91 12.90
C VAL A 465 10.64 29.09 11.92
N PRO A 466 11.81 29.72 11.70
CA PRO A 466 11.98 30.79 10.72
C PRO A 466 11.66 30.33 9.29
N ALA A 467 11.23 31.27 8.45
CA ALA A 467 10.88 31.00 7.04
C ALA A 467 12.01 30.32 6.24
N ALA A 468 13.27 30.62 6.56
CA ALA A 468 14.44 30.00 5.93
C ALA A 468 14.53 28.49 6.19
N LEU A 469 14.00 28.02 7.32
CA LEU A 469 14.06 26.60 7.71
C LEU A 469 12.77 25.83 7.38
N THR A 470 11.71 26.52 6.96
CA THR A 470 10.37 25.91 6.81
C THR A 470 10.30 24.80 5.75
N ASN A 471 11.18 24.84 4.74
CA ASN A 471 11.22 23.89 3.64
C ASN A 471 12.16 22.69 3.88
N PHE A 472 12.89 22.69 5.01
CA PHE A 472 13.83 21.63 5.31
C PHE A 472 13.08 20.43 5.88
N ASN A 473 13.45 19.23 5.44
CA ASN A 473 12.84 17.96 5.86
C ASN A 473 12.84 17.76 7.40
N ALA A 474 13.84 18.29 8.09
CA ALA A 474 13.94 18.29 9.55
C ALA A 474 12.83 19.08 10.26
N PHE A 475 12.11 19.93 9.53
CA PHE A 475 10.99 20.73 10.01
C PHE A 475 9.70 20.42 9.24
N GLU A 476 9.60 19.22 8.66
CA GLU A 476 8.32 18.66 8.23
C GLU A 476 7.41 18.47 9.47
N PRO A 477 6.12 18.87 9.40
CA PRO A 477 5.23 18.76 10.54
C PRO A 477 5.02 17.31 10.98
N THR A 478 5.28 17.03 12.25
CA THR A 478 4.90 15.77 12.91
C THR A 478 3.44 15.77 13.36
N GLY A 479 2.85 16.97 13.51
CA GLY A 479 1.46 17.17 13.90
C GLY A 479 0.91 18.51 13.43
N THR A 480 -0.42 18.59 13.32
CA THR A 480 -1.14 19.79 12.89
C THR A 480 -2.17 20.18 13.91
N PHE A 481 -2.06 21.40 14.45
CA PHE A 481 -2.92 21.91 15.51
C PHE A 481 -3.90 22.96 15.00
N GLY A 482 -5.11 22.94 15.58
CA GLY A 482 -6.13 23.94 15.40
C GLY A 482 -6.06 24.97 16.51
N ALA A 483 -7.10 25.03 17.35
CA ALA A 483 -7.16 25.99 18.45
C ALA A 483 -6.07 25.76 19.51
N ALA A 484 -5.52 24.54 19.62
CA ALA A 484 -4.44 24.27 20.57
C ALA A 484 -3.14 24.96 20.18
N PHE A 485 -2.92 25.29 18.89
CA PHE A 485 -1.70 25.95 18.43
C PHE A 485 -1.48 27.29 19.14
N ASP A 486 -2.53 28.12 19.22
CA ASP A 486 -2.49 29.44 19.86
C ASP A 486 -2.40 29.37 21.40
N SER A 487 -2.57 28.18 21.97
CA SER A 487 -2.47 27.94 23.42
C SER A 487 -1.08 27.50 23.88
N LEU A 488 -0.18 27.18 22.94
CA LEU A 488 1.20 26.79 23.24
C LEU A 488 1.96 27.94 23.90
N THR A 489 2.87 27.60 24.83
CA THR A 489 3.74 28.60 25.45
C THR A 489 4.84 28.96 24.46
N GLU A 490 4.80 30.16 23.90
CA GLU A 490 5.79 30.65 22.92
C GLU A 490 7.15 30.93 23.58
N GLY A 491 8.20 30.39 22.98
CA GLY A 491 9.61 30.63 23.32
C GLY A 491 10.33 31.49 22.28
N GLU A 492 11.64 31.64 22.45
CA GLU A 492 12.47 32.34 21.47
C GLU A 492 12.50 31.57 20.12
N PRO A 493 12.50 32.24 18.96
CA PRO A 493 12.56 31.57 17.66
C PRO A 493 13.86 30.80 17.48
N LEU A 494 13.82 29.76 16.66
CA LEU A 494 15.04 29.07 16.23
C LEU A 494 15.96 30.05 15.49
N SER A 495 17.26 29.78 15.52
CA SER A 495 18.22 30.61 14.78
C SER A 495 18.00 30.45 13.28
N ALA A 496 17.82 31.56 12.57
CA ALA A 496 17.81 31.57 11.10
C ALA A 496 19.23 31.51 10.50
N GLU A 497 20.27 31.53 11.34
CA GLU A 497 21.67 31.53 10.91
C GLU A 497 22.12 30.11 10.58
N PRO A 498 22.86 29.89 9.48
CA PRO A 498 23.23 28.54 9.01
C PRO A 498 24.11 27.75 9.99
N LEU A 499 24.86 28.45 10.84
CA LEU A 499 25.90 27.89 11.70
C LEU A 499 25.56 28.17 13.17
N VAL A 500 25.32 27.10 13.95
CA VAL A 500 24.88 27.20 15.34
C VAL A 500 25.78 26.42 16.30
N THR A 501 25.90 26.89 17.55
CA THR A 501 26.73 26.25 18.58
C THR A 501 26.06 26.30 19.95
N ASP A 502 26.26 25.25 20.76
CA ASP A 502 25.93 25.27 22.20
C ASP A 502 27.10 25.81 23.07
N GLY A 503 28.18 26.27 22.44
CA GLY A 503 29.43 26.70 23.08
C GLY A 503 30.47 25.60 23.26
N SER A 504 30.09 24.33 23.11
CA SER A 504 30.97 23.16 23.18
C SER A 504 31.06 22.39 21.86
N SER A 505 29.94 22.32 21.13
CA SER A 505 29.78 21.63 19.86
C SER A 505 29.28 22.61 18.79
N TYR A 506 29.60 22.33 17.53
CA TYR A 506 29.35 23.21 16.40
C TYR A 506 28.58 22.45 15.33
N TYR A 507 27.53 23.05 14.80
CA TYR A 507 26.61 22.41 13.88
C TYR A 507 26.33 23.29 12.66
N VAL A 508 26.19 22.65 11.50
CA VAL A 508 25.55 23.22 10.32
C VAL A 508 24.07 22.81 10.34
N GLN A 509 23.17 23.76 10.13
CA GLN A 509 21.76 23.45 9.92
C GLN A 509 21.58 22.90 8.50
N THR A 510 21.16 21.65 8.39
CA THR A 510 20.96 20.94 7.11
C THR A 510 19.50 20.53 6.94
N ASP A 511 19.11 20.21 5.72
CA ASP A 511 17.78 19.68 5.38
C ASP A 511 17.39 18.46 6.24
N GLY A 512 18.35 17.59 6.58
CA GLY A 512 18.16 16.43 7.45
C GLY A 512 18.38 16.68 8.95
N GLY A 513 18.58 17.94 9.37
CA GLY A 513 18.79 18.33 10.77
C GLY A 513 20.21 18.86 11.04
N LEU A 514 20.66 18.79 12.29
CA LEU A 514 21.95 19.34 12.72
C LEU A 514 23.10 18.39 12.37
N LEU A 515 24.01 18.84 11.51
CA LEU A 515 25.25 18.14 11.17
C LEU A 515 26.41 18.65 12.02
N GLY A 516 27.00 17.79 12.85
CA GLY A 516 28.16 18.15 13.67
C GLY A 516 29.42 18.38 12.83
N VAL A 517 30.12 19.50 13.03
CA VAL A 517 31.31 19.88 12.25
C VAL A 517 32.41 20.52 13.11
N PRO A 518 33.68 20.54 12.67
CA PRO A 518 34.72 21.36 13.31
C PRO A 518 34.47 22.86 13.05
N ALA A 519 34.58 23.68 14.10
CA ALA A 519 34.44 25.14 13.98
C ALA A 519 35.46 25.76 12.99
N SER A 520 36.65 25.16 12.86
CA SER A 520 37.69 25.60 11.93
C SER A 520 37.31 25.47 10.47
N THR A 521 36.36 24.58 10.14
CA THR A 521 35.94 24.31 8.76
C THR A 521 35.10 25.44 8.17
N TYR A 522 34.21 26.03 8.96
CA TYR A 522 33.33 27.13 8.52
C TYR A 522 33.76 28.50 9.04
N GLY A 523 34.67 28.52 10.03
CA GLY A 523 35.16 29.71 10.71
C GLY A 523 34.42 29.93 12.03
N ALA A 524 35.12 29.73 13.16
CA ALA A 524 34.51 29.69 14.49
C ALA A 524 33.71 30.94 14.87
N SER A 525 34.09 32.12 14.37
CA SER A 525 33.39 33.38 14.65
C SER A 525 32.03 33.53 13.97
N LYS A 526 31.68 32.63 13.03
CA LYS A 526 30.40 32.66 12.31
C LYS A 526 29.29 31.87 13.00
N PHE A 527 29.63 31.04 13.99
CA PHE A 527 28.64 30.25 14.70
C PHE A 527 27.89 31.12 15.72
N VAL A 528 26.57 31.10 15.65
CA VAL A 528 25.71 31.77 16.62
C VAL A 528 25.41 30.83 17.79
N THR A 529 25.58 31.34 19.00
CA THR A 529 25.27 30.56 20.20
C THR A 529 23.77 30.43 20.38
N VAL A 530 23.29 29.20 20.47
CA VAL A 530 21.89 28.83 20.70
C VAL A 530 21.79 28.07 22.03
N SER A 531 20.64 28.16 22.70
CA SER A 531 20.40 27.43 23.94
C SER A 531 20.58 25.92 23.73
N PRO A 532 21.27 25.20 24.63
CA PRO A 532 21.35 23.75 24.61
C PRO A 532 19.98 23.06 24.62
N GLU A 533 18.96 23.68 25.25
CA GLU A 533 17.59 23.14 25.31
C GLU A 533 16.97 23.04 23.92
N ILE A 534 17.19 24.04 23.06
CA ILE A 534 16.72 24.05 21.66
C ILE A 534 17.51 23.03 20.85
N LEU A 535 18.84 23.03 20.97
CA LEU A 535 19.70 22.12 20.19
C LEU A 535 19.52 20.65 20.59
N GLY A 536 19.04 20.37 21.80
CA GLY A 536 18.77 19.02 22.29
C GLY A 536 17.60 18.33 21.60
N VAL A 537 16.59 19.09 21.18
CA VAL A 537 15.36 18.56 20.56
C VAL A 537 15.38 18.54 19.03
N LEU A 538 16.33 19.26 18.41
CA LEU A 538 16.49 19.24 16.96
C LEU A 538 17.12 17.92 16.48
N GLY A 539 16.56 17.37 15.40
CA GLY A 539 17.07 16.16 14.75
C GLY A 539 18.56 16.24 14.43
N LYS A 540 19.28 15.14 14.61
CA LYS A 540 20.73 15.06 14.36
C LYS A 540 21.00 14.35 13.04
N ASN A 541 21.81 14.97 12.19
CA ASN A 541 22.23 14.43 10.89
C ASN A 541 23.68 13.90 10.94
N GLY A 542 24.05 13.25 12.05
CA GLY A 542 25.41 12.76 12.28
C GLY A 542 26.45 13.88 12.45
N ALA A 543 27.72 13.52 12.20
CA ALA A 543 28.85 14.45 12.27
C ALA A 543 29.90 14.13 11.20
N VAL A 544 30.50 15.17 10.63
CA VAL A 544 31.59 15.09 9.66
C VAL A 544 32.75 15.96 10.10
N TYR A 545 33.85 15.32 10.50
CA TYR A 545 35.05 16.01 10.98
C TYR A 545 36.10 16.29 9.89
N GLY A 546 35.82 15.87 8.64
CA GLY A 546 36.73 15.98 7.49
C GLY A 546 36.06 16.60 6.26
N ALA A 547 36.60 16.31 5.08
CA ALA A 547 36.06 16.80 3.81
C ALA A 547 34.66 16.23 3.56
N HIS A 548 33.71 17.08 3.19
CA HIS A 548 32.31 16.70 2.93
C HIS A 548 31.70 17.62 1.87
N PHE A 549 30.67 17.12 1.20
CA PHE A 549 29.98 17.88 0.17
C PHE A 549 28.76 18.57 0.76
N VAL A 550 28.57 19.83 0.40
CA VAL A 550 27.37 20.59 0.72
C VAL A 550 26.80 21.25 -0.53
N GLN A 551 25.50 21.45 -0.52
CA GLN A 551 24.77 22.21 -1.52
C GLN A 551 23.91 23.21 -0.79
N GLU A 552 24.13 24.51 -1.03
CA GLU A 552 23.21 25.53 -0.52
C GLU A 552 21.84 25.36 -1.19
N GLU A 553 20.76 25.58 -0.44
CA GLU A 553 19.39 25.53 -0.96
C GLU A 553 19.26 26.37 -2.22
N ASP A 554 18.49 25.87 -3.19
CA ASP A 554 18.30 26.47 -4.53
C ASP A 554 19.56 26.67 -5.39
N SER A 555 20.74 26.25 -4.91
CA SER A 555 21.98 26.27 -5.70
C SER A 555 22.04 25.09 -6.66
N SER A 556 22.45 25.34 -7.90
CA SER A 556 22.81 24.27 -8.86
C SER A 556 24.23 23.74 -8.66
N LYS A 557 24.95 24.26 -7.65
CA LYS A 557 26.37 24.00 -7.42
C LYS A 557 26.58 23.15 -6.18
N TYR A 558 27.46 22.18 -6.31
CA TYR A 558 27.91 21.34 -5.21
C TYR A 558 29.27 21.84 -4.74
N ASN A 559 29.52 21.82 -3.44
CA ASN A 559 30.76 22.34 -2.88
C ASN A 559 31.39 21.29 -1.96
N LEU A 560 32.61 20.88 -2.29
CA LEU A 560 33.45 20.16 -1.34
C LEU A 560 34.05 21.17 -0.36
N VAL A 561 33.69 21.06 0.91
CA VAL A 561 34.28 21.88 1.98
C VAL A 561 35.41 21.09 2.64
N VAL A 562 36.62 21.65 2.61
CA VAL A 562 37.81 21.01 3.16
C VAL A 562 38.82 22.06 3.64
N GLY A 563 39.32 21.92 4.88
CA GLY A 563 40.39 22.79 5.40
C GLY A 563 40.03 24.28 5.53
N GLY A 564 38.74 24.64 5.50
CA GLY A 564 38.29 26.03 5.48
C GLY A 564 38.31 26.70 4.10
N GLU A 565 38.45 25.91 3.04
CA GLU A 565 38.26 26.29 1.65
C GLU A 565 37.11 25.47 1.04
N ARG A 566 36.55 25.94 -0.08
CA ARG A 566 35.57 25.19 -0.87
C ARG A 566 36.02 24.96 -2.32
N VAL A 567 35.68 23.81 -2.88
CA VAL A 567 35.82 23.50 -4.31
C VAL A 567 34.44 23.29 -4.91
N GLU A 568 34.12 24.03 -5.97
CA GLU A 568 32.81 24.00 -6.62
C GLU A 568 32.77 22.96 -7.74
N PHE A 569 31.66 22.23 -7.82
CA PHE A 569 31.32 21.27 -8.87
C PHE A 569 29.97 21.64 -9.49
N SER A 570 29.82 21.35 -10.79
CA SER A 570 28.61 21.71 -11.54
C SER A 570 27.66 20.53 -11.75
N SER A 571 28.05 19.32 -11.32
CA SER A 571 27.21 18.13 -11.42
C SER A 571 27.47 17.15 -10.28
N LYS A 572 26.48 16.30 -9.99
CA LYS A 572 26.60 15.21 -9.02
C LYS A 572 27.58 14.12 -9.48
N ALA A 573 27.70 13.89 -10.79
CA ALA A 573 28.71 12.97 -11.33
C ALA A 573 30.14 13.42 -11.00
N ASP A 574 30.41 14.73 -11.01
CA ASP A 574 31.71 15.25 -10.59
C ASP A 574 31.94 15.08 -9.08
N VAL A 575 30.89 15.19 -8.26
CA VAL A 575 30.93 14.89 -6.83
C VAL A 575 31.28 13.43 -6.59
N GLU A 576 30.59 12.49 -7.23
CA GLU A 576 30.83 11.05 -7.10
C GLU A 576 32.25 10.67 -7.55
N ALA A 577 32.73 11.26 -8.66
CA ALA A 577 34.08 11.06 -9.15
C ALA A 577 35.14 11.60 -8.17
N GLU A 578 34.92 12.80 -7.61
CA GLU A 578 35.84 13.40 -6.64
C GLU A 578 35.80 12.68 -5.29
N ALA A 579 34.61 12.25 -4.84
CA ALA A 579 34.43 11.45 -3.62
C ALA A 579 35.21 10.14 -3.71
N SER A 580 35.06 9.43 -4.84
CA SER A 580 35.78 8.19 -5.14
C SER A 580 37.29 8.41 -5.18
N LYS A 581 37.76 9.48 -5.85
CA LYS A 581 39.17 9.86 -5.90
C LYS A 581 39.74 10.16 -4.51
N ARG A 582 38.96 10.74 -3.60
CA ARG A 582 39.41 11.11 -2.25
C ARG A 582 39.17 10.03 -1.19
N GLY A 583 38.40 8.99 -1.49
CA GLY A 583 37.95 8.00 -0.51
C GLY A 583 37.10 8.62 0.60
N ILE A 584 36.22 9.57 0.25
CA ILE A 584 35.28 10.21 1.18
C ILE A 584 33.83 9.89 0.76
N SER A 585 32.88 10.12 1.67
CA SER A 585 31.45 9.99 1.34
C SER A 585 31.05 10.95 0.22
N ASP A 586 30.26 10.46 -0.73
CA ASP A 586 29.60 11.22 -1.79
C ASP A 586 28.29 11.88 -1.32
N THR A 587 27.94 11.73 -0.04
CA THR A 587 26.77 12.38 0.56
C THR A 587 26.89 13.89 0.44
N VAL A 588 25.90 14.48 -0.23
CA VAL A 588 25.73 15.92 -0.33
C VAL A 588 24.71 16.35 0.73
N TYR A 589 25.15 17.19 1.67
CA TYR A 589 24.26 17.80 2.65
C TYR A 589 23.65 19.08 2.07
N THR A 590 22.32 19.13 1.96
CA THR A 590 21.62 20.38 1.63
C THR A 590 21.64 21.29 2.84
N VAL A 591 22.11 22.53 2.68
CA VAL A 591 22.33 23.52 3.76
C VAL A 591 21.67 24.85 3.41
N LEU A 592 21.46 25.71 4.41
CA LEU A 592 20.87 27.05 4.22
C LEU A 592 21.69 27.93 3.27
N GLU A 593 21.04 28.84 2.55
CA GLU A 593 21.74 29.87 1.78
C GLU A 593 22.65 30.71 2.70
N GLY A 594 23.88 30.99 2.26
CA GLY A 594 24.86 31.74 3.04
C GLY A 594 25.71 30.88 3.98
N THR A 595 25.46 29.57 4.08
CA THR A 595 26.32 28.63 4.83
C THR A 595 27.78 28.71 4.37
N LEU A 596 28.00 28.92 3.07
CA LEU A 596 29.34 29.01 2.48
C LEU A 596 29.88 30.45 2.41
N GLU A 597 29.15 31.44 2.91
CA GLU A 597 29.57 32.84 2.86
C GLU A 597 30.91 33.03 3.61
N GLY A 598 31.89 33.64 2.95
CA GLY A 598 33.22 33.87 3.50
C GLY A 598 34.04 32.58 3.72
N ILE A 599 33.69 31.48 3.06
CA ILE A 599 34.61 30.35 2.81
C ILE A 599 35.25 30.62 1.46
N ASP A 600 36.58 30.77 1.47
CA ASP A 600 37.33 31.08 0.24
C ASP A 600 37.19 29.92 -0.75
N THR A 601 36.91 30.24 -2.01
CA THR A 601 36.99 29.26 -3.10
C THR A 601 38.47 28.89 -3.27
N GLY A 602 38.82 27.68 -2.85
CA GLY A 602 40.19 27.19 -2.85
C GLY A 602 40.72 26.97 -4.26
N ASN A 603 42.04 26.89 -4.41
CA ASN A 603 42.72 26.74 -5.70
C ASN A 603 42.63 25.31 -6.31
N GLY A 604 41.66 24.49 -5.88
CA GLY A 604 41.48 23.12 -6.38
C GLY A 604 42.53 22.11 -5.89
N ILE A 605 43.00 22.23 -4.65
CA ILE A 605 43.94 21.24 -4.07
C ILE A 605 43.19 19.90 -3.92
N THR A 606 43.70 18.86 -4.59
CA THR A 606 43.12 17.51 -4.56
C THR A 606 43.96 16.53 -3.76
N ASN A 607 43.33 15.47 -3.26
CA ASN A 607 44.05 14.38 -2.60
C ASN A 607 45.14 13.82 -3.55
N GLY A 608 46.32 13.53 -3.01
CA GLY A 608 47.52 13.20 -3.81
C GLY A 608 48.29 14.40 -4.36
N ALA A 609 47.82 15.64 -4.14
CA ALA A 609 48.57 16.83 -4.56
C ALA A 609 49.86 16.98 -3.74
N LEU A 610 50.97 17.24 -4.43
CA LEU A 610 52.24 17.59 -3.80
C LEU A 610 52.23 19.07 -3.40
N LEU A 611 52.47 19.35 -2.11
CA LEU A 611 52.29 20.65 -1.47
C LEU A 611 53.54 21.06 -0.68
N LYS A 612 53.69 22.38 -0.50
CA LYS A 612 54.58 22.96 0.50
C LYS A 612 54.03 24.25 1.09
N SER A 613 54.46 24.57 2.31
CA SER A 613 54.19 25.85 2.97
C SER A 613 55.00 26.99 2.33
N PRO A 614 54.58 28.28 2.41
CA PRO A 614 55.41 29.40 1.98
C PRO A 614 56.70 29.55 2.79
N SER A 615 56.74 28.96 3.99
CA SER A 615 57.83 29.14 4.97
C SER A 615 58.79 27.95 5.08
N SER A 616 58.52 26.82 4.40
CA SER A 616 59.37 25.63 4.39
C SER A 616 59.52 25.03 2.99
N ASP A 617 60.65 24.36 2.75
CA ASP A 617 60.87 23.53 1.55
C ASP A 617 60.49 22.05 1.77
N ASP A 618 59.99 21.70 2.96
CA ASP A 618 59.45 20.37 3.25
C ASP A 618 58.27 20.06 2.32
N LEU A 619 58.26 18.85 1.80
CA LEU A 619 57.26 18.37 0.85
C LEU A 619 56.22 17.53 1.59
N TYR A 620 54.96 17.79 1.26
CA TYR A 620 53.82 17.05 1.78
C TYR A 620 52.95 16.59 0.63
N VAL A 621 52.29 15.45 0.79
CA VAL A 621 51.20 15.03 -0.09
C VAL A 621 49.92 15.20 0.69
N LEU A 622 48.90 15.82 0.09
CA LEU A 622 47.58 15.85 0.72
C LEU A 622 47.05 14.41 0.77
N ASP A 623 46.75 13.96 1.97
CA ASP A 623 46.35 12.60 2.31
C ASP A 623 45.00 12.66 3.05
N GLY A 624 43.92 12.69 2.28
CA GLY A 624 42.56 12.94 2.77
C GLY A 624 42.47 14.30 3.47
N ALA A 625 42.43 14.27 4.80
CA ALA A 625 42.38 15.44 5.67
C ALA A 625 43.72 15.79 6.33
N HIS A 626 44.80 15.09 6.01
CA HIS A 626 46.13 15.28 6.59
C HIS A 626 47.17 15.68 5.53
N LEU A 627 48.27 16.27 5.98
CA LEU A 627 49.50 16.40 5.19
C LEU A 627 50.45 15.26 5.56
N THR A 628 50.77 14.38 4.61
CA THR A 628 51.74 13.29 4.81
C THR A 628 53.08 13.70 4.22
N SER A 629 54.15 13.72 5.03
CA SER A 629 55.47 14.16 4.57
C SER A 629 56.07 13.18 3.56
N ILE A 630 56.76 13.71 2.54
CA ILE A 630 57.49 12.91 1.54
C ILE A 630 58.94 13.37 1.43
N ALA A 631 59.88 12.42 1.47
CA ALA A 631 61.29 12.71 1.68
C ALA A 631 61.98 13.44 0.53
N SER A 632 61.49 13.32 -0.71
CA SER A 632 62.07 14.00 -1.87
C SER A 632 61.09 14.17 -3.03
N LEU A 633 61.42 15.12 -3.92
CA LEU A 633 60.66 15.38 -5.14
C LEU A 633 60.75 14.21 -6.14
N GLU A 634 61.89 13.54 -6.17
CA GLU A 634 62.16 12.36 -6.99
C GLU A 634 61.30 11.18 -6.54
N LEU A 635 61.11 11.02 -5.23
CA LEU A 635 60.21 10.01 -4.69
C LEU A 635 58.75 10.35 -4.99
N ALA A 636 58.33 11.61 -4.81
CA ALA A 636 56.99 12.07 -5.20
C ALA A 636 56.71 11.82 -6.69
N LYS A 637 57.69 12.07 -7.55
CA LYS A 637 57.61 11.80 -8.99
C LYS A 637 57.49 10.30 -9.29
N ASP A 638 58.28 9.46 -8.64
CA ASP A 638 58.22 8.01 -8.82
C ASP A 638 56.89 7.41 -8.36
N MET A 639 56.26 8.02 -7.35
CA MET A 639 54.95 7.64 -6.83
C MET A 639 53.77 8.23 -7.62
N GLY A 640 54.02 9.14 -8.55
CA GLY A 640 52.98 9.73 -9.39
C GLY A 640 52.30 10.98 -8.80
N PHE A 641 52.80 11.52 -7.69
CA PHE A 641 52.27 12.76 -7.07
C PHE A 641 52.73 14.05 -7.77
N GLY A 642 53.52 13.91 -8.84
CA GLY A 642 54.02 15.01 -9.65
C GLY A 642 55.44 15.45 -9.30
N SER A 643 55.97 16.38 -10.09
CA SER A 643 57.36 16.85 -10.00
C SER A 643 57.48 18.34 -9.66
N ALA A 644 56.39 18.99 -9.28
CA ALA A 644 56.37 20.40 -8.89
C ALA A 644 55.36 20.58 -7.75
N PRO A 645 55.80 20.94 -6.53
CA PRO A 645 54.89 21.17 -5.41
C PRO A 645 54.12 22.49 -5.61
N SER A 646 52.83 22.47 -5.29
CA SER A 646 52.01 23.67 -5.17
C SER A 646 52.27 24.35 -3.82
N VAL A 647 52.46 25.67 -3.83
CA VAL A 647 52.62 26.45 -2.60
C VAL A 647 51.23 26.83 -2.07
N ILE A 648 50.86 26.31 -0.90
CA ILE A 648 49.59 26.66 -0.24
C ILE A 648 49.76 27.88 0.66
N THR A 649 48.68 28.52 1.11
CA THR A 649 48.82 29.64 2.06
C THR A 649 49.26 29.14 3.44
N GLN A 650 49.92 29.99 4.23
CA GLN A 650 50.31 29.63 5.59
C GLN A 650 49.08 29.29 6.46
N ALA A 651 47.96 30.01 6.28
CA ALA A 651 46.73 29.75 7.00
C ALA A 651 46.10 28.40 6.63
N SER A 652 46.15 28.01 5.35
CA SER A 652 45.67 26.68 4.90
C SER A 652 46.57 25.58 5.45
N PHE A 653 47.89 25.78 5.45
CA PHE A 653 48.85 24.83 6.04
C PHE A 653 48.60 24.62 7.53
N ASP A 654 48.42 25.69 8.31
CA ASP A 654 48.21 25.62 9.76
C ASP A 654 46.88 24.94 10.15
N ARG A 655 45.92 24.84 9.22
CA ARG A 655 44.60 24.24 9.44
C ARG A 655 44.52 22.75 9.07
N ILE A 656 45.47 22.23 8.30
CA ILE A 656 45.51 20.82 7.90
C ILE A 656 46.50 20.09 8.81
N PRO A 657 46.06 19.13 9.64
CA PRO A 657 46.95 18.38 10.51
C PRO A 657 48.03 17.62 9.71
N VAL A 658 49.26 17.62 10.20
CA VAL A 658 50.36 16.83 9.61
C VAL A 658 50.32 15.41 10.20
N SER A 659 50.36 14.40 9.33
CA SER A 659 50.43 12.99 9.73
C SER A 659 51.80 12.65 10.30
N ASP A 660 51.85 11.75 11.28
CA ASP A 660 53.11 11.19 11.79
C ASP A 660 53.82 10.28 10.76
N THR A 661 53.13 9.91 9.68
CA THR A 661 53.69 9.08 8.60
C THR A 661 54.60 9.90 7.70
N VAL A 662 55.81 9.38 7.44
CA VAL A 662 56.77 9.97 6.51
C VAL A 662 57.13 8.96 5.43
N ILE A 663 56.87 9.32 4.17
CA ILE A 663 57.17 8.48 3.02
C ILE A 663 58.62 8.69 2.61
N THR A 664 59.44 7.67 2.84
CA THR A 664 60.91 7.74 2.66
C THR A 664 61.45 6.79 1.59
N SER A 665 60.63 5.86 1.09
CA SER A 665 61.03 4.88 0.08
C SER A 665 59.93 4.68 -0.97
N ASN A 666 60.31 4.10 -2.11
CA ASN A 666 59.40 3.69 -3.18
C ASN A 666 58.49 2.49 -2.80
N ALA A 667 58.77 1.82 -1.68
CA ALA A 667 58.04 0.64 -1.23
C ALA A 667 56.97 1.06 -0.22
N VAL A 668 55.71 0.94 -0.61
CA VAL A 668 54.56 1.34 0.21
C VAL A 668 53.54 0.21 0.33
N ARG A 669 52.82 0.18 1.44
CA ARG A 669 51.79 -0.82 1.68
C ARG A 669 50.41 -0.17 1.76
N CYS A 670 49.47 -0.75 1.02
CA CYS A 670 48.07 -0.37 0.94
C CYS A 670 47.20 -1.52 1.43
N GLY A 671 46.74 -1.45 2.68
CA GLY A 671 46.12 -2.58 3.35
C GLY A 671 47.08 -3.77 3.40
N ASP A 672 46.69 -4.89 2.79
CA ASP A 672 47.53 -6.10 2.70
C ASP A 672 48.38 -6.16 1.43
N THR A 673 48.20 -5.23 0.49
CA THR A 673 48.93 -5.25 -0.79
C THR A 673 50.19 -4.40 -0.72
N ALA A 674 51.33 -4.99 -1.05
CA ALA A 674 52.61 -4.32 -1.18
C ALA A 674 52.79 -3.76 -2.59
N TYR A 675 53.21 -2.51 -2.68
CA TYR A 675 53.49 -1.81 -3.93
C TYR A 675 54.91 -1.27 -3.96
N ILE A 676 55.54 -1.33 -5.13
CA ILE A 676 56.73 -0.55 -5.42
C ILE A 676 56.39 0.48 -6.50
N SER A 677 56.54 1.74 -6.15
CA SER A 677 56.25 2.84 -7.05
C SER A 677 57.49 3.32 -7.78
N THR A 678 57.42 3.38 -9.10
CA THR A 678 58.54 3.79 -9.95
C THR A 678 58.00 4.44 -11.23
N LYS A 679 58.69 5.47 -11.72
CA LYS A 679 58.30 6.17 -12.96
C LYS A 679 56.85 6.67 -12.99
N GLY A 680 56.27 6.96 -11.82
CA GLY A 680 54.92 7.50 -11.68
C GLY A 680 53.83 6.45 -11.60
N GLN A 681 54.17 5.16 -11.48
CA GLN A 681 53.20 4.08 -11.33
C GLN A 681 53.56 3.17 -10.15
N ALA A 682 52.55 2.66 -9.46
CA ALA A 682 52.67 1.66 -8.40
C ALA A 682 52.45 0.26 -8.97
N HIS A 683 53.43 -0.63 -8.82
CA HIS A 683 53.35 -2.02 -9.27
C HIS A 683 53.15 -2.94 -8.06
N ALA A 684 52.14 -3.81 -8.11
CA ALA A 684 51.85 -4.73 -7.00
C ALA A 684 52.91 -5.84 -6.90
N LEU A 685 53.09 -6.38 -5.70
CA LEU A 685 53.99 -7.51 -5.43
C LEU A 685 53.21 -8.69 -4.87
N THR A 686 53.60 -9.90 -5.30
CA THR A 686 53.23 -11.10 -4.56
C THR A 686 54.03 -11.20 -3.26
N PRO A 687 53.54 -11.89 -2.22
CA PRO A 687 54.27 -12.07 -0.96
C PRO A 687 55.66 -12.70 -1.14
N GLU A 688 55.82 -13.62 -2.09
CA GLU A 688 57.11 -14.24 -2.39
C GLU A 688 58.10 -13.23 -2.99
N LEU A 689 57.62 -12.37 -3.89
CA LEU A 689 58.44 -11.36 -4.52
C LEU A 689 58.81 -10.25 -3.54
N GLU A 690 57.89 -9.87 -2.65
CA GLU A 690 58.16 -8.93 -1.55
C GLU A 690 59.35 -9.38 -0.70
N ALA A 691 59.36 -10.65 -0.29
CA ALA A 691 60.47 -11.24 0.45
C ALA A 691 61.79 -11.25 -0.36
N SER A 692 61.71 -11.43 -1.69
CA SER A 692 62.87 -11.39 -2.58
C SER A 692 63.46 -9.98 -2.74
N TYR A 693 62.64 -8.93 -2.69
CA TYR A 693 63.10 -7.54 -2.77
C TYR A 693 63.78 -7.06 -1.49
N GLY A 694 63.37 -7.58 -0.32
CA GLY A 694 64.01 -7.29 0.97
C GLY A 694 63.97 -5.80 1.36
N LEU A 695 62.90 -5.09 0.95
CA LEU A 695 62.69 -3.67 1.24
C LEU A 695 61.78 -3.50 2.46
N GLU A 696 61.94 -2.39 3.17
CA GLU A 696 60.99 -1.94 4.19
C GLU A 696 59.83 -1.19 3.53
N PHE A 697 58.59 -1.60 3.82
CA PHE A 697 57.38 -1.00 3.25
C PHE A 697 56.76 -0.02 4.23
N THR A 698 56.59 1.23 3.80
CA THR A 698 55.85 2.24 4.57
C THR A 698 54.35 2.03 4.37
N SER A 699 53.61 1.70 5.43
CA SER A 699 52.15 1.71 5.38
C SER A 699 51.65 3.14 5.19
N ILE A 700 50.87 3.36 4.14
CA ILE A 700 50.21 4.63 3.88
C ILE A 700 48.70 4.48 4.07
N SER A 701 48.00 5.60 4.21
CA SER A 701 46.55 5.59 4.44
C SER A 701 45.80 4.99 3.24
N SER A 702 44.58 4.52 3.48
CA SER A 702 43.66 4.12 2.40
C SER A 702 43.35 5.25 1.43
N GLN A 703 43.32 6.51 1.92
CA GLN A 703 43.04 7.69 1.12
C GLN A 703 44.18 7.99 0.15
N LEU A 704 45.43 7.85 0.60
CA LEU A 704 46.58 8.03 -0.27
C LEU A 704 46.77 6.85 -1.23
N CYS A 705 46.40 5.64 -0.81
CA CYS A 705 46.35 4.47 -1.68
C CYS A 705 45.39 4.65 -2.86
N GLY A 706 44.20 5.22 -2.62
CA GLY A 706 43.19 5.43 -3.66
C GLY A 706 43.63 6.38 -4.78
N VAL A 707 44.67 7.19 -4.56
CA VAL A 707 45.22 8.13 -5.56
C VAL A 707 46.58 7.69 -6.13
N LEU A 708 47.12 6.54 -5.71
CA LEU A 708 48.31 5.98 -6.34
C LEU A 708 47.97 5.51 -7.76
N PRO A 709 48.72 5.93 -8.79
CA PRO A 709 48.51 5.42 -10.15
C PRO A 709 48.97 3.95 -10.23
N VAL A 710 48.08 3.01 -9.98
CA VAL A 710 48.41 1.58 -10.03
C VAL A 710 48.61 1.14 -11.48
N SER A 711 49.70 0.43 -11.75
CA SER A 711 49.98 -0.18 -13.05
C SER A 711 49.19 -1.47 -13.20
N GLY A 712 48.77 -1.80 -14.43
CA GLY A 712 48.24 -3.12 -14.74
C GLY A 712 49.30 -4.21 -14.81
N ASP A 713 50.58 -3.83 -14.87
CA ASP A 713 51.71 -4.76 -14.82
C ASP A 713 52.19 -4.92 -13.38
N ASP A 714 52.18 -6.14 -12.85
CA ASP A 714 52.78 -6.44 -11.54
C ASP A 714 54.30 -6.26 -11.56
N MET A 715 54.89 -6.01 -10.39
CA MET A 715 56.34 -5.97 -10.25
C MET A 715 56.92 -7.36 -10.52
N THR A 716 58.12 -7.42 -11.07
CA THR A 716 58.82 -8.68 -11.33
C THR A 716 60.20 -8.68 -10.68
N GLU A 717 60.83 -9.85 -10.56
CA GLU A 717 62.23 -9.93 -10.13
C GLU A 717 63.22 -9.38 -11.18
N PHE A 718 62.77 -9.02 -12.39
CA PHE A 718 63.62 -8.47 -13.44
C PHE A 718 63.37 -7.00 -13.66
N ILE A 719 64.35 -6.17 -13.31
CA ILE A 719 64.25 -4.72 -13.46
C ILE A 719 65.25 -4.16 -14.46
N ARG A 720 64.82 -3.17 -15.23
CA ARG A 720 65.67 -2.44 -16.19
C ARG A 720 65.90 -1.02 -15.71
N ALA A 721 67.15 -0.70 -15.37
CA ALA A 721 67.54 0.66 -15.00
C ALA A 721 67.59 1.59 -16.22
N ALA A 722 67.65 2.92 -16.02
CA ALA A 722 67.58 3.88 -17.13
C ALA A 722 68.79 3.79 -18.08
N ASN A 723 69.93 3.28 -17.60
CA ASN A 723 71.11 3.00 -18.43
C ASN A 723 70.96 1.75 -19.34
N GLY A 724 69.79 1.12 -19.36
CA GLY A 724 69.47 -0.03 -20.20
C GLY A 724 69.93 -1.38 -19.63
N LYS A 725 70.65 -1.40 -18.50
CA LYS A 725 71.08 -2.64 -17.85
C LYS A 725 69.90 -3.33 -17.19
N ILE A 726 69.84 -4.65 -17.36
CA ILE A 726 68.82 -5.51 -16.75
C ILE A 726 69.44 -6.21 -15.55
N PHE A 727 68.67 -6.32 -14.47
CA PHE A 727 69.09 -6.92 -13.22
C PHE A 727 68.05 -7.93 -12.75
N LEU A 728 68.53 -8.98 -12.10
CA LEU A 728 67.72 -9.87 -11.28
C LEU A 728 67.74 -9.35 -9.83
N VAL A 729 66.58 -9.25 -9.20
CA VAL A 729 66.42 -8.97 -7.76
C VAL A 729 66.14 -10.29 -7.06
N PHE A 730 67.10 -10.76 -6.28
CA PHE A 730 67.03 -12.04 -5.59
C PHE A 730 67.74 -11.97 -4.24
N GLU A 731 67.10 -12.49 -3.19
CA GLU A 731 67.60 -12.44 -1.80
C GLU A 731 67.99 -11.03 -1.33
N GLY A 732 67.18 -10.04 -1.69
CA GLY A 732 67.38 -8.62 -1.35
C GLY A 732 68.50 -7.95 -2.14
N GLU A 733 69.11 -8.61 -3.13
CA GLU A 733 70.21 -8.06 -3.93
C GLU A 733 69.84 -7.92 -5.41
N ARG A 734 70.12 -6.75 -5.97
CA ARG A 734 70.06 -6.47 -7.40
C ARG A 734 71.37 -6.85 -8.08
N ARG A 735 71.33 -7.89 -8.91
CA ARG A 735 72.49 -8.49 -9.60
C ARG A 735 72.39 -8.26 -11.11
N HIS A 736 73.45 -7.70 -11.71
CA HIS A 736 73.46 -7.38 -13.14
C HIS A 736 73.48 -8.64 -14.01
N ILE A 737 72.67 -8.67 -15.08
CA ILE A 737 72.64 -9.73 -16.09
C ILE A 737 73.43 -9.24 -17.31
N PRO A 738 74.67 -9.70 -17.54
CA PRO A 738 75.56 -9.11 -18.55
C PRO A 738 75.37 -9.64 -19.97
N SER A 739 74.62 -10.74 -20.18
CA SER A 739 74.47 -11.40 -21.49
C SER A 739 73.04 -11.82 -21.77
N ASP A 740 72.67 -11.84 -23.06
CA ASP A 740 71.37 -12.35 -23.52
C ASP A 740 71.17 -13.83 -23.18
N GLU A 741 72.24 -14.63 -23.19
CA GLU A 741 72.19 -16.05 -22.82
C GLU A 741 71.72 -16.24 -21.36
N LEU A 742 72.22 -15.42 -20.44
CA LEU A 742 71.75 -15.45 -19.04
C LEU A 742 70.34 -14.91 -18.91
N LEU A 743 69.96 -13.91 -19.71
CA LEU A 743 68.62 -13.35 -19.72
C LEU A 743 67.57 -14.38 -20.17
N ASP A 744 67.90 -15.19 -21.19
CA ASP A 744 67.07 -16.30 -21.68
C ASP A 744 67.06 -17.47 -20.69
N ALA A 745 68.22 -17.84 -20.12
CA ALA A 745 68.32 -18.92 -19.14
C ALA A 745 67.50 -18.64 -17.85
N LEU A 746 67.32 -17.36 -17.51
CA LEU A 746 66.50 -16.91 -16.38
C LEU A 746 65.01 -16.74 -16.73
N GLY A 747 64.62 -16.86 -18.01
CA GLY A 747 63.24 -16.68 -18.47
C GLY A 747 62.73 -15.23 -18.39
N ALA A 748 63.62 -14.24 -18.30
CA ALA A 748 63.26 -12.86 -17.96
C ALA A 748 62.30 -12.20 -18.96
N ARG A 749 62.37 -12.59 -20.24
CA ARG A 749 61.49 -12.04 -21.30
C ARG A 749 60.05 -12.54 -21.18
N GLU A 750 59.87 -13.77 -20.73
CA GLU A 750 58.57 -14.40 -20.53
C GLU A 750 57.93 -13.94 -19.22
N ARG A 751 58.75 -13.73 -18.18
CA ARG A 751 58.33 -13.27 -16.85
C ARG A 751 58.13 -11.75 -16.74
N GLY A 752 58.51 -11.00 -17.78
CA GLY A 752 58.37 -9.55 -17.83
C GLY A 752 59.54 -8.81 -17.17
N ILE A 753 59.93 -7.67 -17.77
CA ILE A 753 61.01 -6.82 -17.28
C ILE A 753 60.47 -5.42 -17.03
N ILE A 754 60.38 -5.03 -15.75
CA ILE A 754 59.85 -3.73 -15.36
C ILE A 754 60.92 -2.64 -15.47
N ALA A 755 60.61 -1.57 -16.19
CA ALA A 755 61.54 -0.45 -16.35
C ALA A 755 61.46 0.47 -15.13
N VAL A 756 62.53 0.53 -14.35
CA VAL A 756 62.55 1.27 -13.07
C VAL A 756 63.27 2.62 -13.16
N SER A 757 62.99 3.51 -12.22
CA SER A 757 63.73 4.77 -12.06
C SER A 757 65.16 4.48 -11.56
N ASP A 758 66.10 5.38 -11.86
CA ASP A 758 67.47 5.25 -11.34
C ASP A 758 67.52 5.38 -9.82
N ASN A 759 66.58 6.14 -9.24
CA ASN A 759 66.44 6.32 -7.80
C ASN A 759 66.04 4.99 -7.12
N PHE A 760 64.98 4.34 -7.61
CA PHE A 760 64.58 3.03 -7.11
C PHE A 760 65.66 1.97 -7.36
N ALA A 761 66.24 1.95 -8.56
CA ALA A 761 67.34 1.04 -8.85
C ALA A 761 68.51 1.22 -7.86
N ALA A 762 68.82 2.46 -7.45
CA ALA A 762 69.88 2.74 -6.48
C ALA A 762 69.51 2.38 -5.03
N SER A 763 68.22 2.37 -4.67
CA SER A 763 67.78 2.00 -3.32
C SER A 763 67.85 0.49 -3.04
N THR A 764 67.80 -0.34 -4.09
CA THR A 764 68.06 -1.79 -3.97
C THR A 764 69.54 -2.09 -3.69
N LYS A 765 69.82 -3.03 -2.77
CA LYS A 765 71.19 -3.43 -2.42
C LYS A 765 71.89 -4.03 -3.65
N ARG A 766 73.07 -3.51 -4.00
CA ARG A 766 73.84 -4.02 -5.15
C ARG A 766 74.53 -5.35 -4.80
N GLY A 767 74.18 -6.40 -5.53
CA GLY A 767 74.88 -7.69 -5.50
C GLY A 767 75.99 -7.80 -6.54
N GLU A 768 76.74 -8.90 -6.49
CA GLU A 768 77.70 -9.25 -7.54
C GLU A 768 76.99 -9.52 -8.88
N GLN A 769 77.66 -9.17 -9.99
CA GLN A 769 77.15 -9.46 -11.32
C GLN A 769 77.02 -10.97 -11.54
N LEU A 770 75.96 -11.40 -12.23
CA LEU A 770 75.75 -12.81 -12.54
C LEU A 770 76.76 -13.30 -13.58
N THR A 771 77.33 -14.47 -13.30
CA THR A 771 78.13 -15.26 -14.25
C THR A 771 77.41 -16.55 -14.66
N GLU A 772 76.44 -16.98 -13.88
CA GLU A 772 75.59 -18.16 -14.06
C GLU A 772 74.24 -17.96 -13.36
N VAL A 773 73.29 -18.88 -13.55
CA VAL A 773 72.00 -18.87 -12.84
C VAL A 773 72.25 -19.12 -11.34
N PRO A 774 71.73 -18.27 -10.42
CA PRO A 774 71.99 -18.43 -8.99
C PRO A 774 71.54 -19.80 -8.45
N ALA A 775 72.35 -20.39 -7.57
CA ALA A 775 71.96 -21.63 -6.88
C ALA A 775 70.69 -21.40 -6.04
N GLY A 776 69.69 -22.25 -6.19
CA GLY A 776 68.38 -22.07 -5.55
C GLY A 776 67.38 -21.21 -6.34
N TYR A 777 67.81 -20.60 -7.45
CA TYR A 777 66.89 -20.00 -8.41
C TYR A 777 66.19 -21.14 -9.18
N GLY A 778 64.88 -21.31 -8.96
CA GLY A 778 64.12 -22.39 -9.57
C GLY A 778 64.23 -22.35 -11.10
N THR A 779 64.58 -23.48 -11.72
CA THR A 779 64.46 -23.63 -13.19
C THR A 779 63.00 -23.40 -13.59
N PRO A 780 62.74 -22.76 -14.75
CA PRO A 780 61.37 -22.51 -15.21
C PRO A 780 60.61 -23.83 -15.21
N THR A 781 59.64 -23.94 -14.30
CA THR A 781 58.67 -25.03 -14.38
C THR A 781 57.79 -24.64 -15.55
N ALA A 782 57.80 -25.46 -16.61
CA ALA A 782 56.89 -25.29 -17.73
C ALA A 782 55.49 -25.05 -17.16
N THR A 783 54.85 -23.96 -17.61
CA THR A 783 53.44 -23.67 -17.33
C THR A 783 52.66 -24.98 -17.43
N PRO A 784 51.97 -25.44 -16.37
CA PRO A 784 51.16 -26.64 -16.49
C PRO A 784 50.15 -26.40 -17.62
N THR A 785 50.19 -27.24 -18.64
CA THR A 785 49.06 -27.38 -19.57
C THR A 785 47.83 -27.66 -18.70
N PRO A 786 46.70 -26.95 -18.89
CA PRO A 786 45.52 -27.13 -18.06
C PRO A 786 45.16 -28.61 -18.03
N THR A 787 45.35 -29.22 -16.86
CA THR A 787 44.92 -30.59 -16.61
C THR A 787 43.47 -30.50 -16.19
N ALA A 788 42.60 -31.19 -16.93
CA ALA A 788 41.18 -31.26 -16.61
C ALA A 788 40.97 -31.58 -15.12
N THR A 789 40.23 -30.71 -14.44
CA THR A 789 39.83 -30.84 -13.05
C THR A 789 39.14 -32.19 -12.83
N PRO A 790 39.63 -33.08 -11.95
CA PRO A 790 38.88 -34.26 -11.57
C PRO A 790 37.62 -33.84 -10.80
N THR A 791 36.47 -34.35 -11.25
CA THR A 791 35.17 -34.27 -10.57
C THR A 791 35.30 -34.70 -9.10
N PRO A 792 34.81 -33.92 -8.12
CA PRO A 792 34.87 -34.31 -6.72
C PRO A 792 34.00 -35.54 -6.47
N THR A 793 34.62 -36.62 -6.00
CA THR A 793 33.94 -37.77 -5.42
C THR A 793 33.58 -37.44 -3.97
N ALA A 794 32.31 -37.63 -3.61
CA ALA A 794 31.79 -37.44 -2.27
C ALA A 794 32.60 -38.21 -1.21
N THR A 795 33.10 -37.50 -0.20
CA THR A 795 33.70 -38.11 1.00
C THR A 795 32.62 -38.23 2.07
N ALA A 796 32.43 -39.44 2.58
CA ALA A 796 31.47 -39.75 3.64
C ALA A 796 31.87 -39.10 4.97
N THR A 797 30.97 -38.32 5.56
CA THR A 797 31.10 -37.78 6.91
C THR A 797 30.86 -38.87 7.96
N ALA A 798 31.78 -38.99 8.91
CA ALA A 798 31.72 -39.94 10.01
C ALA A 798 30.59 -39.62 11.01
N THR A 799 29.86 -40.67 11.38
CA THR A 799 28.81 -40.71 12.41
C THR A 799 29.39 -40.50 13.82
N PRO A 800 28.79 -39.64 14.68
CA PRO A 800 29.12 -39.62 16.10
C PRO A 800 28.45 -40.79 16.86
N THR A 801 29.28 -41.51 17.62
CA THR A 801 28.92 -42.63 18.53
C THR A 801 28.18 -42.13 19.79
N PRO A 802 27.14 -42.84 20.28
CA PRO A 802 26.36 -42.44 21.45
C PRO A 802 27.09 -42.64 22.79
N THR A 803 26.91 -41.70 23.73
CA THR A 803 27.39 -41.79 25.12
C THR A 803 26.22 -42.00 26.09
N ALA A 804 26.50 -42.76 27.14
CA ALA A 804 25.58 -43.57 27.94
C ALA A 804 24.55 -42.82 28.83
N THR A 805 23.40 -43.48 28.94
CA THR A 805 22.29 -43.29 29.89
C THR A 805 22.70 -43.43 31.36
N PRO A 806 22.34 -42.50 32.26
CA PRO A 806 22.26 -42.78 33.69
C PRO A 806 20.85 -43.23 34.12
N THR A 807 20.86 -44.28 34.93
CA THR A 807 19.76 -45.08 35.46
C THR A 807 18.89 -44.35 36.49
N GLN A 808 17.58 -44.62 36.45
CA GLN A 808 16.57 -44.20 37.42
C GLN A 808 16.77 -44.85 38.80
N THR A 809 16.45 -44.14 39.89
CA THR A 809 16.14 -44.77 41.19
C THR A 809 15.09 -43.98 41.99
N ALA A 810 13.94 -44.64 42.13
CA ALA A 810 12.96 -44.73 43.23
C ALA A 810 12.36 -43.49 43.96
N THR A 811 11.04 -43.44 43.82
CA THR A 811 9.96 -42.87 44.66
C THR A 811 10.13 -43.05 46.18
N PRO A 812 9.59 -42.12 46.98
CA PRO A 812 8.51 -42.51 47.90
C PRO A 812 7.31 -41.54 47.91
N GLU A 813 6.13 -42.11 48.15
CA GLU A 813 4.82 -41.48 48.44
C GLU A 813 4.47 -41.77 49.93
N PRO A 814 3.29 -41.41 50.49
CA PRO A 814 2.63 -40.12 50.78
C PRO A 814 2.54 -39.81 52.31
N THR A 815 2.04 -38.63 52.73
CA THR A 815 1.25 -38.50 53.98
C THR A 815 0.42 -37.19 54.10
N THR A 816 -0.91 -37.35 53.98
CA THR A 816 -2.06 -36.83 54.77
C THR A 816 -2.11 -35.46 55.51
N SER A 817 -3.29 -34.81 55.32
CA SER A 817 -4.15 -34.05 56.28
C SER A 817 -3.67 -32.64 56.74
N VAL A 818 -4.49 -31.59 56.91
CA VAL A 818 -5.79 -31.45 57.62
C VAL A 818 -6.55 -30.18 57.15
N GLU A 819 -7.89 -30.25 57.19
CA GLU A 819 -8.92 -29.17 57.16
C GLU A 819 -8.84 -28.21 58.39
N PRO A 820 -9.52 -27.03 58.43
CA PRO A 820 -10.91 -27.04 58.92
C PRO A 820 -11.87 -25.99 58.29
N THR A 821 -13.13 -26.41 58.20
CA THR A 821 -14.43 -25.69 58.25
C THR A 821 -14.50 -24.62 59.38
N VAL A 822 -15.31 -23.53 59.31
CA VAL A 822 -16.71 -23.28 59.79
C VAL A 822 -17.10 -21.83 59.34
N SER A 823 -18.20 -21.44 58.67
CA SER A 823 -19.68 -21.43 58.90
C SER A 823 -20.29 -20.27 59.75
N VAL A 824 -21.24 -19.53 59.12
CA VAL A 824 -22.46 -18.77 59.57
C VAL A 824 -22.41 -17.27 60.03
N GLU A 825 -23.05 -16.41 59.20
CA GLU A 825 -24.07 -15.31 59.37
C GLU A 825 -24.69 -15.01 60.78
N PRO A 826 -25.39 -13.87 61.15
CA PRO A 826 -26.00 -12.71 60.42
C PRO A 826 -25.77 -11.26 60.94
N THR A 827 -26.28 -10.31 60.15
CA THR A 827 -26.58 -8.86 60.32
C THR A 827 -27.21 -8.44 61.68
N PRO A 828 -27.05 -7.17 62.11
CA PRO A 828 -28.19 -6.23 61.99
C PRO A 828 -27.85 -4.74 61.69
N THR A 829 -28.87 -4.09 61.14
CA THR A 829 -29.10 -2.69 60.77
C THR A 829 -28.93 -1.65 61.90
N SER A 830 -28.48 -0.43 61.58
CA SER A 830 -29.15 0.82 62.02
C SER A 830 -28.71 2.06 61.23
N THR A 831 -29.65 2.99 61.12
CA THR A 831 -29.68 4.21 60.32
C THR A 831 -29.32 5.45 61.18
N ALA A 832 -28.79 6.50 60.54
CA ALA A 832 -29.17 7.92 60.65
C ALA A 832 -28.07 8.97 61.03
N THR A 833 -27.78 9.86 60.06
CA THR A 833 -27.56 11.35 60.16
C THR A 833 -26.17 11.88 60.62
N PRO A 834 -25.82 13.18 60.38
CA PRO A 834 -25.22 13.75 59.17
C PRO A 834 -23.88 14.50 59.42
N THR A 835 -23.28 15.01 58.34
CA THR A 835 -22.32 16.15 58.28
C THR A 835 -20.82 15.81 58.39
N GLY A 836 -20.07 16.17 57.35
CA GLY A 836 -18.61 16.25 57.37
C GLY A 836 -18.06 16.66 56.01
N THR A 837 -17.46 17.85 55.95
CA THR A 837 -16.60 18.42 54.91
C THR A 837 -15.71 17.37 54.20
N PRO A 838 -15.44 17.47 52.87
CA PRO A 838 -14.55 16.52 52.21
C PRO A 838 -13.14 16.57 52.82
N GLU A 839 -12.74 15.45 53.43
CA GLU A 839 -11.39 15.13 53.88
C GLU A 839 -10.57 14.65 52.66
N PRO A 840 -9.24 14.92 52.58
CA PRO A 840 -8.42 14.54 51.44
C PRO A 840 -8.47 13.03 51.21
N THR A 841 -8.73 12.65 49.96
CA THR A 841 -8.68 11.28 49.46
C THR A 841 -7.38 10.60 49.92
N GLU A 842 -7.51 9.59 50.78
CA GLU A 842 -6.42 8.68 51.10
C GLU A 842 -5.90 8.10 49.78
N THR A 843 -4.61 8.29 49.52
CA THR A 843 -3.90 7.59 48.45
C THR A 843 -3.90 6.10 48.81
N VAL A 844 -4.77 5.35 48.16
CA VAL A 844 -4.84 3.89 48.27
C VAL A 844 -3.45 3.33 47.96
N ALA A 845 -2.91 2.51 48.87
CA ALA A 845 -1.62 1.84 48.67
C ALA A 845 -1.66 1.01 47.36
N PRO A 846 -0.60 1.02 46.54
CA PRO A 846 -0.59 0.31 45.26
C PRO A 846 -0.81 -1.18 45.47
N GLU A 847 -1.71 -1.75 44.69
CA GLU A 847 -2.02 -3.18 44.72
C GLU A 847 -0.79 -4.00 44.27
N PRO A 848 -0.41 -5.06 45.02
CA PRO A 848 0.78 -5.85 44.70
C PRO A 848 0.65 -6.63 43.39
N ALA A 849 1.78 -6.92 42.75
CA ALA A 849 1.83 -7.72 41.53
C ALA A 849 1.33 -9.15 41.78
N VAL A 850 0.63 -9.71 40.80
CA VAL A 850 0.19 -11.11 40.80
C VAL A 850 1.15 -11.99 39.98
N PRO A 851 1.34 -13.28 40.31
CA PRO A 851 2.23 -14.12 39.52
C PRO A 851 1.71 -14.30 38.09
N LEU A 852 2.64 -14.19 37.13
CA LEU A 852 2.42 -14.36 35.69
C LEU A 852 3.23 -15.53 35.15
N THR A 853 2.74 -16.13 34.08
CA THR A 853 3.40 -17.24 33.37
C THR A 853 3.68 -16.87 31.92
N ALA A 854 4.77 -17.40 31.34
CA ALA A 854 5.06 -17.18 29.93
C ALA A 854 3.94 -17.74 29.04
N GLY A 855 3.55 -16.98 28.02
CA GLY A 855 2.41 -17.24 27.14
C GLY A 855 1.08 -16.67 27.63
N GLU A 856 1.03 -16.16 28.86
CA GLU A 856 -0.19 -15.55 29.40
C GLU A 856 -0.48 -14.22 28.72
N VAL A 857 -1.74 -14.03 28.29
CA VAL A 857 -2.21 -12.76 27.72
C VAL A 857 -2.80 -11.90 28.83
N ILE A 858 -2.25 -10.70 29.02
CA ILE A 858 -2.62 -9.79 30.10
C ILE A 858 -3.07 -8.42 29.56
N THR A 859 -3.85 -7.71 30.37
CA THR A 859 -4.17 -6.30 30.19
C THR A 859 -4.00 -5.58 31.52
N ASN A 860 -3.62 -4.31 31.50
CA ASN A 860 -3.70 -3.50 32.72
C ASN A 860 -5.17 -3.25 33.09
N ARG A 861 -5.41 -2.81 34.32
CA ARG A 861 -6.78 -2.51 34.79
C ARG A 861 -7.48 -1.40 34.01
N ALA A 862 -6.71 -0.51 33.40
CA ALA A 862 -7.22 0.55 32.54
C ALA A 862 -7.57 0.08 31.11
N GLY A 863 -7.23 -1.16 30.74
CA GLY A 863 -7.52 -1.70 29.40
C GLY A 863 -6.76 -1.04 28.27
N THR A 864 -5.62 -0.39 28.55
CA THR A 864 -4.90 0.46 27.58
C THR A 864 -4.07 -0.32 26.56
N GLY A 865 -3.93 -1.63 26.73
CA GLY A 865 -3.18 -2.50 25.83
C GLY A 865 -3.40 -3.98 26.14
N THR A 866 -2.91 -4.84 25.26
CA THR A 866 -2.88 -6.29 25.45
C THR A 866 -1.45 -6.75 25.27
N TRP A 867 -0.93 -7.53 26.21
CA TRP A 867 0.45 -8.00 26.21
C TRP A 867 0.50 -9.52 26.33
N VAL A 868 1.45 -10.14 25.64
CA VAL A 868 1.83 -11.53 25.86
C VAL A 868 3.07 -11.55 26.75
N VAL A 869 3.03 -12.32 27.83
CA VAL A 869 4.20 -12.53 28.69
C VAL A 869 5.21 -13.41 27.94
N ASN A 870 6.32 -12.82 27.51
CA ASN A 870 7.32 -13.42 26.63
C ASN A 870 8.63 -13.68 27.37
N GLY A 871 8.60 -14.61 28.33
CA GLY A 871 9.73 -14.85 29.21
C GLY A 871 9.94 -13.69 30.19
N ASP A 872 11.07 -12.98 30.08
CA ASP A 872 11.41 -11.82 30.90
C ASP A 872 11.03 -10.48 30.28
N GLN A 873 10.27 -10.51 29.18
CA GLN A 873 9.80 -9.34 28.43
C GLN A 873 8.28 -9.41 28.21
N LEU A 874 7.62 -8.26 28.08
CA LEU A 874 6.24 -8.21 27.57
C LEU A 874 6.24 -7.87 26.09
N LEU A 875 5.46 -8.63 25.30
CA LEU A 875 5.17 -8.29 23.91
C LEU A 875 3.82 -7.60 23.81
N GLN A 876 3.81 -6.32 23.47
CA GLN A 876 2.58 -5.57 23.27
C GLN A 876 1.95 -5.94 21.93
N VAL A 877 0.78 -6.54 21.97
CA VAL A 877 0.05 -6.96 20.77
C VAL A 877 -0.44 -5.72 20.03
N GLY A 878 0.08 -5.53 18.82
CA GLY A 878 -0.29 -4.44 17.94
C GLY A 878 -1.73 -4.55 17.44
N SER A 879 -2.04 -5.64 16.75
CA SER A 879 -3.37 -5.83 16.19
C SER A 879 -3.90 -7.23 16.49
N PRO A 880 -5.23 -7.39 16.63
CA PRO A 880 -5.85 -8.70 16.69
C PRO A 880 -5.53 -9.56 15.47
N GLU A 881 -5.32 -8.94 14.31
CA GLU A 881 -4.94 -9.61 13.08
C GLU A 881 -3.55 -10.26 13.21
N VAL A 882 -2.54 -9.55 13.73
CA VAL A 882 -1.19 -10.11 13.95
C VAL A 882 -1.25 -11.26 14.96
N ALA A 883 -2.01 -11.10 16.05
CA ALA A 883 -2.22 -12.16 17.03
C ALA A 883 -2.89 -13.40 16.40
N ALA A 884 -3.93 -13.19 15.58
CA ALA A 884 -4.64 -14.28 14.90
C ALA A 884 -3.74 -15.02 13.90
N GLN A 885 -2.92 -14.30 13.14
CA GLN A 885 -1.96 -14.91 12.20
C GLN A 885 -0.93 -15.78 12.92
N LEU A 886 -0.50 -15.38 14.12
CA LEU A 886 0.41 -16.16 14.97
C LEU A 886 -0.28 -17.28 15.77
N GLY A 887 -1.61 -17.33 15.81
CA GLY A 887 -2.36 -18.29 16.61
C GLY A 887 -2.45 -17.95 18.10
N LEU A 888 -2.23 -16.68 18.46
CA LEU A 888 -2.33 -16.17 19.82
C LEU A 888 -3.79 -15.83 20.17
N ASP A 889 -4.34 -16.50 21.17
CA ASP A 889 -5.69 -16.19 21.67
C ASP A 889 -5.65 -14.97 22.61
N ILE A 890 -6.07 -13.82 22.08
CA ILE A 890 -6.18 -12.56 22.82
C ILE A 890 -7.61 -12.22 23.22
N SER A 891 -8.57 -13.14 23.08
CA SER A 891 -10.00 -12.85 23.24
C SER A 891 -10.40 -12.57 24.70
N ASN A 892 -9.60 -13.03 25.66
CA ASN A 892 -9.89 -12.90 27.09
C ASN A 892 -8.62 -12.62 27.91
N PRO A 893 -8.00 -11.42 27.77
CA PRO A 893 -6.78 -11.08 28.48
C PRO A 893 -7.05 -10.98 29.99
N ARG A 894 -6.15 -11.53 30.81
CA ARG A 894 -6.25 -11.43 32.26
C ARG A 894 -5.95 -9.99 32.69
N SER A 895 -6.89 -9.36 33.40
CA SER A 895 -6.65 -8.03 33.97
C SER A 895 -5.75 -8.10 35.19
N VAL A 896 -4.64 -7.35 35.19
CA VAL A 896 -3.63 -7.34 36.25
C VAL A 896 -3.27 -5.91 36.72
N PRO A 897 -2.84 -5.73 37.99
CA PRO A 897 -2.41 -4.43 38.52
C PRO A 897 -1.20 -3.82 37.80
N ASN A 898 -1.02 -2.50 37.90
CA ASN A 898 0.15 -1.80 37.32
C ASN A 898 1.49 -2.27 37.90
N ALA A 899 1.49 -2.80 39.13
CA ALA A 899 2.67 -3.38 39.75
C ALA A 899 3.28 -4.54 38.94
N ASN A 900 2.47 -5.30 38.20
CA ASN A 900 2.96 -6.34 37.29
C ASN A 900 3.83 -5.76 36.17
N PHE A 901 3.44 -4.63 35.61
CA PHE A 901 4.20 -3.98 34.53
C PHE A 901 5.50 -3.38 35.06
N ALA A 902 5.50 -2.89 36.31
CA ALA A 902 6.71 -2.42 36.97
C ALA A 902 7.75 -3.53 37.20
N GLU A 903 7.35 -4.81 37.30
CA GLU A 903 8.29 -5.94 37.41
C GLU A 903 9.08 -6.20 36.12
N PHE A 904 8.52 -5.85 34.95
CA PHE A 904 9.23 -5.96 33.66
C PHE A 904 10.04 -4.70 33.33
N GLY A 905 9.74 -3.56 33.97
CA GLY A 905 10.45 -2.30 33.73
C GLY A 905 10.33 -1.82 32.29
N GLU A 906 11.45 -1.45 31.66
CA GLU A 906 11.53 -1.04 30.25
C GLU A 906 11.54 -2.24 29.26
N LYS A 907 11.43 -3.49 29.75
CA LYS A 907 11.45 -4.69 28.90
C LYS A 907 10.08 -4.95 28.28
N THR A 908 9.64 -4.01 27.46
CA THR A 908 8.46 -4.14 26.62
C THR A 908 8.88 -3.96 25.15
N ALA A 909 8.37 -4.81 24.26
CA ALA A 909 8.56 -4.61 22.82
C ALA A 909 7.25 -4.80 22.08
N PRO A 910 7.07 -4.16 20.92
CA PRO A 910 5.87 -4.34 20.15
C PRO A 910 5.87 -5.67 19.38
N LEU A 911 4.67 -6.23 19.22
CA LEU A 911 4.35 -7.32 18.31
C LEU A 911 3.41 -6.77 17.22
N TYR A 912 4.01 -6.07 16.24
CA TYR A 912 3.30 -5.43 15.12
C TYR A 912 3.32 -6.25 13.83
N THR A 913 4.03 -7.37 13.82
CA THR A 913 4.26 -8.19 12.63
C THR A 913 3.98 -9.66 12.93
N SER A 914 3.50 -10.38 11.91
CA SER A 914 3.38 -11.84 11.93
C SER A 914 4.73 -12.55 11.65
N ALA A 915 5.78 -11.81 11.32
CA ALA A 915 7.14 -12.33 11.16
C ALA A 915 7.84 -12.45 12.53
N VAL A 916 8.14 -13.67 12.95
CA VAL A 916 8.69 -13.95 14.29
C VAL A 916 9.91 -14.86 14.25
N THR A 917 10.78 -14.74 15.25
CA THR A 917 11.86 -15.70 15.48
C THR A 917 11.59 -16.48 16.76
N VAL A 918 11.53 -17.81 16.66
CA VAL A 918 11.38 -18.73 17.80
C VAL A 918 12.59 -19.65 17.83
N GLY A 919 13.37 -19.62 18.91
CA GLY A 919 14.52 -20.53 19.08
C GLY A 919 15.58 -20.43 17.97
N GLY A 920 15.74 -19.24 17.36
CA GLY A 920 16.70 -18.99 16.28
C GLY A 920 16.22 -19.35 14.88
N VAL A 921 14.97 -19.79 14.72
CA VAL A 921 14.34 -20.04 13.42
C VAL A 921 13.32 -18.94 13.14
N SER A 922 13.38 -18.37 11.95
CA SER A 922 12.45 -17.35 11.47
C SER A 922 11.20 -18.00 10.86
N TYR A 923 10.03 -17.44 11.17
CA TYR A 923 8.73 -17.88 10.71
C TYR A 923 7.88 -16.69 10.25
N ILE A 924 6.88 -16.96 9.42
CA ILE A 924 5.72 -16.08 9.22
C ILE A 924 4.47 -16.79 9.76
N GLY A 925 3.70 -16.10 10.59
CA GLY A 925 2.36 -16.55 10.99
C GLY A 925 1.37 -16.43 9.84
N VAL A 926 0.70 -17.53 9.50
CA VAL A 926 -0.38 -17.60 8.51
C VAL A 926 -1.54 -18.40 9.08
N ASP A 927 -2.70 -17.75 9.21
CA ASP A 927 -3.97 -18.35 9.65
C ASP A 927 -3.86 -19.18 10.95
N GLY A 928 -3.00 -18.73 11.87
CA GLY A 928 -2.81 -19.34 13.18
C GLY A 928 -1.69 -20.37 13.25
N GLU A 929 -0.97 -20.60 12.15
CA GLU A 929 0.18 -21.49 12.07
C GLU A 929 1.47 -20.75 11.68
N LEU A 930 2.61 -21.15 12.24
CA LEU A 930 3.92 -20.64 11.88
C LEU A 930 4.48 -21.43 10.69
N VAL A 931 4.75 -20.74 9.59
CA VAL A 931 5.41 -21.31 8.41
C VAL A 931 6.90 -20.93 8.44
N PRO A 932 7.83 -21.91 8.43
CA PRO A 932 9.26 -21.62 8.51
C PRO A 932 9.85 -21.15 7.18
N PHE A 933 10.91 -20.35 7.24
CA PHE A 933 11.76 -20.10 6.06
C PHE A 933 12.62 -21.32 5.72
N ALA A 934 12.85 -21.55 4.43
CA ALA A 934 13.70 -22.64 3.95
C ALA A 934 15.16 -22.48 4.39
N THR A 935 15.67 -21.24 4.40
CA THR A 935 17.03 -20.90 4.88
C THR A 935 17.06 -19.50 5.52
N PRO A 936 18.06 -19.18 6.37
CA PRO A 936 18.24 -17.83 6.91
C PRO A 936 18.46 -16.76 5.84
N GLU A 937 19.08 -17.11 4.70
CA GLU A 937 19.30 -16.19 3.59
C GLU A 937 17.96 -15.77 2.95
N HIS A 938 17.01 -16.70 2.81
CA HIS A 938 15.66 -16.36 2.34
C HIS A 938 14.93 -15.43 3.33
N ALA A 939 15.08 -15.65 4.64
CA ALA A 939 14.52 -14.75 5.64
C ALA A 939 15.16 -13.34 5.56
N ALA A 940 16.46 -13.26 5.31
CA ALA A 940 17.18 -11.99 5.14
C ALA A 940 16.74 -11.24 3.87
N ALA A 941 16.46 -11.94 2.78
CA ALA A 941 16.00 -11.33 1.52
C ALA A 941 14.68 -10.55 1.68
N PHE A 942 13.85 -10.93 2.67
CA PHE A 942 12.59 -10.25 2.97
C PHE A 942 12.79 -8.91 3.67
N GLY A 943 13.97 -8.62 4.25
CA GLY A 943 14.23 -7.34 4.90
C GLY A 943 13.24 -6.99 6.02
N LEU A 944 12.56 -7.98 6.61
CA LEU A 944 11.58 -7.79 7.68
C LEU A 944 12.29 -7.74 9.03
N GLU A 945 11.78 -6.90 9.94
CA GLU A 945 12.10 -7.03 11.36
C GLU A 945 11.30 -8.19 11.96
N PHE A 946 12.00 -9.15 12.57
CA PHE A 946 11.38 -10.32 13.18
C PHE A 946 11.19 -10.11 14.69
N ALA A 947 9.97 -10.25 15.18
CA ALA A 947 9.72 -10.17 16.62
C ALA A 947 10.28 -11.43 17.32
N LEU A 948 11.05 -11.25 18.40
CA LEU A 948 11.63 -12.37 19.13
C LEU A 948 10.60 -12.99 20.09
N ILE A 949 10.24 -14.25 19.84
CA ILE A 949 9.33 -15.03 20.68
C ILE A 949 10.16 -15.99 21.54
N SER A 950 9.92 -15.97 22.84
CA SER A 950 10.63 -16.83 23.79
C SER A 950 10.31 -18.31 23.51
N PRO A 951 11.22 -19.25 23.78
CA PRO A 951 10.97 -20.67 23.57
C PRO A 951 9.71 -21.19 24.28
N GLU A 952 9.38 -20.63 25.45
CA GLU A 952 8.19 -20.99 26.24
C GLU A 952 6.89 -20.57 25.55
N VAL A 953 6.85 -19.35 25.00
CA VAL A 953 5.69 -18.88 24.21
C VAL A 953 5.61 -19.65 22.89
N GLY A 954 6.76 -19.82 22.22
CA GLY A 954 6.85 -20.54 20.96
C GLY A 954 6.39 -21.99 21.04
N ALA A 955 6.57 -22.66 22.18
CA ALA A 955 6.05 -24.01 22.41
C ALA A 955 4.51 -24.10 22.42
N GLY A 956 3.82 -22.97 22.65
CA GLY A 956 2.36 -22.86 22.56
C GLY A 956 1.85 -22.52 21.15
N LEU A 957 2.74 -22.16 20.22
CA LEU A 957 2.39 -21.82 18.85
C LEU A 957 2.41 -23.06 17.95
N THR A 958 1.48 -23.13 17.00
CA THR A 958 1.39 -24.26 16.08
C THR A 958 2.30 -24.01 14.90
N VAL A 959 3.28 -24.88 14.64
CA VAL A 959 4.09 -24.84 13.41
C VAL A 959 3.36 -25.63 12.33
N SER A 960 3.19 -25.04 11.14
CA SER A 960 2.49 -25.69 10.04
C SER A 960 3.19 -26.98 9.64
N ALA A 961 2.43 -28.07 9.58
CA ALA A 961 2.92 -29.38 9.14
C ALA A 961 2.71 -29.63 7.63
N THR A 962 1.96 -28.74 6.96
CA THR A 962 1.51 -28.94 5.57
C THR A 962 1.96 -27.83 4.61
N ALA A 963 2.31 -26.66 5.13
CA ALA A 963 2.86 -25.57 4.33
C ALA A 963 4.30 -25.88 3.89
N GLU A 964 4.62 -25.57 2.63
CA GLU A 964 6.00 -25.59 2.15
C GLU A 964 6.82 -24.46 2.80
N PRO A 965 8.12 -24.69 3.08
CA PRO A 965 8.98 -23.63 3.62
C PRO A 965 9.09 -22.42 2.69
N ILE A 966 9.11 -21.23 3.27
CA ILE A 966 9.15 -19.96 2.53
C ILE A 966 10.51 -19.77 1.85
N THR A 967 10.49 -19.38 0.57
CA THR A 967 11.68 -19.02 -0.22
C THR A 967 11.61 -17.55 -0.65
N ASP A 968 12.55 -17.09 -1.48
CA ASP A 968 12.55 -15.77 -2.11
C ASP A 968 11.46 -15.58 -3.18
N ARG A 969 10.67 -16.60 -3.52
CA ARG A 969 9.55 -16.52 -4.46
C ARG A 969 8.22 -16.75 -3.77
N VAL A 970 7.32 -15.76 -3.80
CA VAL A 970 6.03 -15.77 -3.08
C VAL A 970 4.88 -15.20 -3.92
N PHE A 971 3.65 -15.61 -3.61
CA PHE A 971 2.44 -15.01 -4.17
C PHE A 971 2.00 -13.79 -3.37
N GLY A 972 1.61 -12.73 -4.06
CA GLY A 972 0.89 -11.60 -3.47
C GLY A 972 -0.59 -11.93 -3.24
N PRO A 973 -1.30 -11.16 -2.40
CA PRO A 973 -2.74 -11.30 -2.20
C PRO A 973 -3.56 -10.94 -3.46
N ASP A 974 -2.92 -10.37 -4.49
CA ASP A 974 -3.48 -10.15 -5.82
C ASP A 974 -3.36 -11.38 -6.73
N GLY A 975 -2.77 -12.48 -6.24
CA GLY A 975 -2.59 -13.74 -6.96
C GLY A 975 -1.40 -13.74 -7.92
N LYS A 976 -0.56 -12.71 -7.94
CA LYS A 976 0.65 -12.65 -8.78
C LYS A 976 1.87 -13.20 -8.06
N LEU A 977 2.84 -13.68 -8.84
CA LEU A 977 4.12 -14.17 -8.31
C LEU A 977 5.15 -13.04 -8.24
N TYR A 978 5.89 -12.99 -7.13
CA TYR A 978 6.91 -11.99 -6.86
C TYR A 978 8.24 -12.65 -6.48
N LEU A 979 9.34 -12.03 -6.89
CA LEU A 979 10.68 -12.26 -6.34
C LEU A 979 10.93 -11.25 -5.22
N VAL A 980 11.28 -11.73 -4.03
CA VAL A 980 11.63 -10.90 -2.88
C VAL A 980 13.15 -10.73 -2.84
N LYS A 981 13.61 -9.47 -2.94
CA LYS A 981 15.04 -9.15 -2.87
C LYS A 981 15.24 -7.85 -2.10
N ASP A 982 16.11 -7.87 -1.10
CA ASP A 982 16.48 -6.71 -0.28
C ASP A 982 15.26 -5.92 0.26
N GLY A 983 14.20 -6.63 0.67
CA GLY A 983 12.96 -6.03 1.18
C GLY A 983 12.04 -5.40 0.12
N VAL A 984 12.23 -5.74 -1.16
CA VAL A 984 11.42 -5.26 -2.29
C VAL A 984 10.75 -6.42 -3.01
N LEU A 985 9.47 -6.28 -3.35
CA LEU A 985 8.72 -7.23 -4.16
C LEU A 985 8.82 -6.86 -5.64
N HIS A 986 9.53 -7.67 -6.41
CA HIS A 986 9.64 -7.54 -7.86
C HIS A 986 8.61 -8.43 -8.55
N PRO A 987 7.61 -7.88 -9.28
CA PRO A 987 6.67 -8.68 -10.04
C PRO A 987 7.42 -9.54 -11.05
N ILE A 988 7.14 -10.84 -11.07
CA ILE A 988 7.70 -11.72 -12.11
C ILE A 988 6.83 -11.60 -13.36
N ASP A 989 7.41 -11.06 -14.44
CA ASP A 989 6.73 -10.95 -15.73
C ASP A 989 7.28 -12.01 -16.72
N PRO A 990 6.50 -13.07 -17.03
CA PRO A 990 6.94 -14.11 -17.96
C PRO A 990 7.12 -13.60 -19.40
N SER A 991 6.64 -12.40 -19.74
CA SER A 991 6.88 -11.78 -21.06
C SER A 991 8.26 -11.13 -21.18
N LEU A 992 8.97 -10.91 -20.07
CA LEU A 992 10.36 -10.42 -20.04
C LEU A 992 11.39 -11.53 -20.21
N ALA A 993 10.97 -12.80 -20.17
CA ALA A 993 11.84 -13.92 -20.50
C ALA A 993 12.21 -13.87 -22.00
N SER A 994 13.51 -13.72 -22.30
CA SER A 994 13.99 -13.85 -23.68
C SER A 994 13.63 -15.24 -24.23
N PRO A 995 13.13 -15.37 -25.47
CA PRO A 995 12.78 -16.66 -26.02
C PRO A 995 14.03 -17.49 -26.22
N THR A 996 14.25 -18.47 -25.34
CA THR A 996 15.20 -19.56 -25.58
C THR A 996 14.66 -20.37 -26.76
N VAL A 997 15.20 -20.09 -27.95
CA VAL A 997 14.97 -20.90 -29.15
C VAL A 997 15.64 -22.26 -28.93
N THR A 998 14.84 -23.34 -28.94
CA THR A 998 14.98 -24.53 -29.81
C THR A 998 13.96 -25.58 -29.36
N PRO A 999 13.09 -26.05 -30.27
CA PRO A 999 13.30 -27.42 -30.71
C PRO A 999 13.39 -27.55 -32.23
N THR A 1000 14.35 -28.39 -32.58
CA THR A 1000 14.70 -28.98 -33.86
C THR A 1000 13.48 -29.37 -34.70
N SER A 1001 13.45 -28.92 -35.96
CA SER A 1001 12.52 -29.46 -36.95
C SER A 1001 12.94 -30.88 -37.33
N THR A 1002 11.96 -31.78 -37.42
CA THR A 1002 12.06 -32.96 -38.28
C THR A 1002 10.90 -32.89 -39.26
N GLU A 1003 11.29 -32.88 -40.52
CA GLU A 1003 10.52 -32.88 -41.74
C GLU A 1003 9.71 -34.18 -41.89
N GLU A 1004 8.41 -34.06 -42.23
CA GLU A 1004 7.77 -35.03 -43.11
C GLU A 1004 6.63 -34.35 -43.90
N ALA A 1005 6.73 -34.44 -45.22
CA ALA A 1005 5.85 -33.85 -46.21
C ALA A 1005 4.65 -34.75 -46.54
N GLU A 1006 3.51 -34.18 -46.95
CA GLU A 1006 2.75 -34.53 -48.16
C GLU A 1006 1.40 -33.74 -48.28
N PRO A 1007 0.77 -33.63 -49.47
CA PRO A 1007 0.54 -32.31 -50.07
C PRO A 1007 -0.90 -32.07 -50.62
N THR A 1008 -1.06 -30.93 -51.32
CA THR A 1008 -2.09 -30.61 -52.36
C THR A 1008 -3.54 -30.37 -51.90
N THR A 1009 -4.35 -29.45 -52.44
CA THR A 1009 -4.51 -28.90 -53.81
C THR A 1009 -5.39 -27.64 -53.68
N GLU A 1010 -5.01 -26.46 -54.22
CA GLU A 1010 -5.46 -25.82 -55.49
C GLU A 1010 -6.99 -25.82 -55.71
N GLU A 1011 -7.68 -24.73 -56.08
CA GLU A 1011 -7.47 -23.83 -57.25
C GLU A 1011 -8.47 -22.60 -57.18
N PRO A 1012 -8.61 -21.66 -58.15
CA PRO A 1012 -8.14 -20.28 -58.02
C PRO A 1012 -9.14 -19.16 -58.47
N ALA A 1013 -8.66 -17.90 -58.41
CA ALA A 1013 -8.78 -16.71 -59.32
C ALA A 1013 -10.01 -16.52 -60.27
N PRO A 1014 -10.39 -15.29 -60.71
CA PRO A 1014 -9.54 -14.11 -61.05
C PRO A 1014 -10.06 -12.73 -60.54
N THR A 1015 -9.22 -11.69 -60.37
CA THR A 1015 -8.83 -10.63 -61.35
C THR A 1015 -10.05 -10.01 -62.09
N GLU A 1016 -10.26 -8.70 -62.27
CA GLU A 1016 -9.38 -7.54 -62.46
C GLU A 1016 -10.27 -6.26 -62.57
N THR A 1017 -9.65 -5.08 -62.66
CA THR A 1017 -10.14 -3.79 -63.26
C THR A 1017 -10.33 -2.57 -62.34
N THR A 1018 -9.21 -1.85 -62.16
CA THR A 1018 -9.08 -0.38 -62.36
C THR A 1018 -9.35 -0.01 -63.84
N PRO A 1019 -9.66 1.25 -64.26
CA PRO A 1019 -8.86 2.44 -63.94
C PRO A 1019 -9.58 3.81 -63.88
N ALA A 1020 -8.73 4.81 -63.64
CA ALA A 1020 -8.89 6.25 -63.41
C ALA A 1020 -9.53 7.10 -64.51
N GLU A 1021 -10.02 8.29 -64.13
CA GLU A 1021 -9.81 9.64 -64.72
C GLU A 1021 -10.68 10.65 -63.93
N SER A 1022 -10.39 11.94 -63.66
CA SER A 1022 -9.51 12.97 -64.23
C SER A 1022 -9.27 14.10 -63.18
N ALA A 1023 -8.25 14.93 -63.43
CA ALA A 1023 -7.95 16.26 -62.83
C ALA A 1023 -9.08 17.31 -63.06
N PRO A 1024 -9.00 18.62 -62.64
CA PRO A 1024 -7.90 19.41 -62.04
C PRO A 1024 -8.31 20.37 -60.87
N ALA A 1025 -7.33 21.12 -60.32
CA ALA A 1025 -7.49 22.35 -59.49
C ALA A 1025 -7.77 23.58 -60.40
N PRO A 1026 -7.67 24.90 -60.01
CA PRO A 1026 -7.55 25.63 -58.72
C PRO A 1026 -8.43 26.94 -58.68
N GLU A 1027 -8.03 27.97 -57.90
CA GLU A 1027 -8.47 29.41 -57.86
C GLU A 1027 -9.36 29.86 -56.70
N SER A 1028 -9.36 31.12 -56.19
CA SER A 1028 -8.41 32.24 -56.16
C SER A 1028 -8.98 33.37 -55.27
N THR A 1029 -8.09 34.13 -54.60
CA THR A 1029 -8.07 35.59 -54.31
C THR A 1029 -9.33 36.41 -53.93
N VAL A 1030 -9.17 37.33 -52.96
CA VAL A 1030 -9.27 38.82 -53.08
C VAL A 1030 -8.91 39.46 -51.72
N GLY A 1031 -8.12 40.55 -51.74
CA GLY A 1031 -7.66 41.28 -50.54
C GLY A 1031 -8.54 42.48 -50.14
N VAL A 1032 -8.04 43.28 -49.18
CA VAL A 1032 -8.04 44.77 -49.10
C VAL A 1032 -8.04 45.27 -47.62
N ASP A 1033 -7.05 46.16 -47.36
CA ASP A 1033 -6.91 47.25 -46.35
C ASP A 1033 -6.79 47.04 -44.83
N GLY A 1034 -5.71 47.62 -44.26
CA GLY A 1034 -5.79 48.33 -42.96
C GLY A 1034 -4.66 48.19 -41.91
N ASN A 1035 -3.42 48.61 -42.21
CA ASN A 1035 -2.41 49.08 -41.21
C ASN A 1035 -2.85 50.46 -40.62
N PRO A 1036 -2.24 51.15 -39.60
CA PRO A 1036 -0.91 51.02 -38.97
C PRO A 1036 -0.86 51.17 -37.43
N THR A 1037 0.22 50.79 -36.72
CA THR A 1037 1.47 51.55 -36.45
C THR A 1037 2.43 50.65 -35.65
N ALA A 1038 3.75 50.75 -35.61
CA ALA A 1038 4.80 51.36 -36.42
C ALA A 1038 6.13 50.69 -35.98
N ARG A 1039 6.98 50.39 -36.97
CA ARG A 1039 8.43 50.07 -36.95
C ARG A 1039 9.25 51.26 -36.33
N PRO A 1040 10.61 51.28 -36.24
CA PRO A 1040 11.60 50.38 -36.87
C PRO A 1040 12.91 50.04 -36.09
N ASP A 1041 13.61 48.95 -36.47
CA ASP A 1041 14.93 48.87 -37.18
C ASP A 1041 16.08 48.44 -36.21
N ALA A 1042 17.15 47.73 -36.57
CA ALA A 1042 17.63 47.15 -37.84
C ALA A 1042 18.93 46.29 -37.63
N THR A 1043 19.20 45.39 -38.60
CA THR A 1043 20.51 45.03 -39.26
C THR A 1043 21.66 44.36 -38.45
N GLU A 1044 22.53 43.46 -38.98
CA GLU A 1044 23.00 43.16 -40.35
C GLU A 1044 23.82 41.83 -40.41
N SER A 1045 23.73 41.08 -41.55
CA SER A 1045 24.78 40.40 -42.40
C SER A 1045 25.93 39.51 -41.82
N ALA A 1046 26.51 38.49 -42.48
CA ALA A 1046 26.33 37.74 -43.75
C ALA A 1046 27.38 36.58 -43.91
N SER A 1047 27.07 35.57 -44.74
CA SER A 1047 27.94 34.72 -45.64
C SER A 1047 29.06 33.80 -45.08
N ALA A 1048 29.43 32.62 -45.63
CA ALA A 1048 29.10 31.86 -46.85
C ALA A 1048 29.61 30.37 -46.76
N GLU A 1049 28.99 29.50 -47.58
CA GLU A 1049 29.22 28.06 -47.91
C GLU A 1049 30.41 27.81 -48.90
N PRO A 1050 30.63 26.63 -49.56
CA PRO A 1050 30.30 25.18 -49.35
C PRO A 1050 31.49 24.22 -49.70
N THR A 1051 31.36 22.87 -49.74
CA THR A 1051 31.56 21.94 -50.93
C THR A 1051 31.46 20.42 -50.57
N GLU A 1052 31.12 19.62 -51.58
CA GLU A 1052 30.60 18.23 -51.64
C GLU A 1052 31.62 17.04 -51.62
N THR A 1053 31.05 15.83 -51.46
CA THR A 1053 31.49 14.39 -51.62
C THR A 1053 32.16 14.06 -52.99
N PRO A 1054 32.74 12.84 -53.32
CA PRO A 1054 32.12 11.49 -53.26
C PRO A 1054 33.04 10.20 -53.22
N ALA A 1055 32.37 9.01 -53.15
CA ALA A 1055 32.76 7.66 -53.69
C ALA A 1055 33.91 6.87 -53.00
N GLU A 1056 34.03 5.53 -52.97
CA GLU A 1056 33.47 4.39 -53.74
C GLU A 1056 33.86 3.05 -53.03
N THR A 1057 33.05 2.00 -53.14
CA THR A 1057 33.40 0.58 -52.84
C THR A 1057 34.08 -0.09 -54.05
N PRO A 1058 34.94 -1.10 -53.85
CA PRO A 1058 34.59 -2.50 -54.20
C PRO A 1058 35.36 -3.54 -53.34
N ASN A 1059 35.30 -4.87 -53.50
CA ASN A 1059 34.32 -5.91 -53.82
C ASN A 1059 35.10 -7.26 -53.70
N GLU A 1060 34.41 -8.34 -53.32
CA GLU A 1060 34.67 -9.77 -53.64
C GLU A 1060 35.78 -10.65 -52.96
N THR A 1061 35.24 -11.65 -52.24
CA THR A 1061 35.64 -13.02 -51.80
C THR A 1061 36.22 -13.93 -52.93
N PRO A 1062 36.67 -15.22 -52.77
CA PRO A 1062 36.41 -16.22 -51.69
C PRO A 1062 37.51 -17.26 -51.29
N ALA A 1063 37.15 -18.08 -50.29
CA ALA A 1063 37.64 -19.43 -49.91
C ALA A 1063 38.98 -19.51 -49.14
N GLU A 1064 39.16 -20.29 -48.07
CA GLU A 1064 38.60 -21.60 -47.70
C GLU A 1064 38.75 -21.83 -46.17
N SER A 1065 37.76 -22.47 -45.54
CA SER A 1065 37.75 -22.97 -44.15
C SER A 1065 38.71 -24.18 -43.99
N PRO A 1066 39.11 -24.68 -42.78
CA PRO A 1066 38.18 -24.95 -41.66
C PRO A 1066 38.70 -24.82 -40.20
N ALA A 1067 37.70 -24.86 -39.30
CA ALA A 1067 37.69 -25.37 -37.90
C ALA A 1067 38.49 -24.57 -36.83
N ALA A 1068 37.86 -23.89 -35.86
CA ALA A 1068 36.94 -24.29 -34.77
C ALA A 1068 37.65 -24.68 -33.45
N THR A 1069 37.10 -24.11 -32.35
CA THR A 1069 37.23 -24.28 -30.87
C THR A 1069 37.97 -23.11 -30.17
N ALA A 1070 37.29 -22.17 -29.50
CA ALA A 1070 36.61 -22.26 -28.17
C ALA A 1070 37.66 -22.50 -27.05
N ASP A 1071 37.80 -21.72 -25.97
CA ASP A 1071 36.79 -21.19 -25.04
C ASP A 1071 37.24 -19.89 -24.33
N ASP A 1072 36.25 -19.03 -24.04
CA ASP A 1072 36.25 -17.90 -23.13
C ASP A 1072 35.54 -18.40 -21.85
N GLU A 1073 36.22 -18.47 -20.70
CA GLU A 1073 35.55 -18.72 -19.41
C GLU A 1073 35.02 -17.39 -18.87
N ALA A 1074 33.75 -17.15 -19.13
CA ALA A 1074 32.93 -16.23 -18.35
C ALA A 1074 32.72 -16.82 -16.95
N GLU A 1075 32.87 -15.97 -15.92
CA GLU A 1075 32.45 -16.25 -14.56
C GLU A 1075 30.99 -16.71 -14.54
N ALA A 1076 30.77 -17.90 -13.99
CA ALA A 1076 29.46 -18.48 -13.82
C ALA A 1076 28.62 -17.64 -12.84
N GLU A 1077 27.48 -17.14 -13.32
CA GLU A 1077 26.40 -16.69 -12.45
C GLU A 1077 25.88 -17.85 -11.59
N PRO A 1078 25.53 -17.61 -10.32
CA PRO A 1078 24.85 -18.62 -9.52
C PRO A 1078 23.45 -18.82 -10.10
N THR A 1079 23.11 -20.06 -10.46
CA THR A 1079 21.72 -20.44 -10.75
C THR A 1079 21.01 -20.73 -9.43
N PRO A 1080 19.90 -20.05 -9.10
CA PRO A 1080 18.87 -20.63 -8.26
C PRO A 1080 17.64 -20.92 -9.15
N THR A 1081 17.49 -22.16 -9.60
CA THR A 1081 16.17 -22.69 -9.94
C THR A 1081 15.51 -23.14 -8.64
N SER A 1082 15.04 -22.19 -7.81
CA SER A 1082 14.05 -22.50 -6.78
C SER A 1082 12.68 -22.62 -7.46
N GLU A 1083 12.01 -23.77 -7.31
CA GLU A 1083 10.62 -23.90 -7.74
C GLU A 1083 9.75 -22.88 -6.98
N PRO A 1084 8.73 -22.28 -7.61
CA PRO A 1084 7.89 -21.27 -6.95
C PRO A 1084 7.15 -21.89 -5.78
N THR A 1085 7.29 -21.32 -4.59
CA THR A 1085 6.51 -21.79 -3.42
C THR A 1085 5.05 -21.40 -3.58
N THR A 1086 4.15 -22.21 -3.03
CA THR A 1086 2.71 -21.87 -2.97
C THR A 1086 2.39 -20.85 -1.87
N PHE A 1087 3.40 -20.29 -1.21
CA PHE A 1087 3.22 -19.38 -0.08
C PHE A 1087 2.66 -18.04 -0.57
N THR A 1088 1.53 -17.62 0.00
CA THR A 1088 0.89 -16.33 -0.29
C THR A 1088 1.10 -15.38 0.88
N LEU A 1089 1.67 -14.21 0.61
CA LEU A 1089 1.82 -13.15 1.60
C LEU A 1089 0.44 -12.70 2.11
N SER A 1090 0.33 -12.54 3.43
CA SER A 1090 -0.81 -11.88 4.05
C SER A 1090 -0.93 -10.44 3.53
N ARG A 1091 -2.12 -9.86 3.54
CA ARG A 1091 -2.31 -8.45 3.11
C ARG A 1091 -1.55 -7.47 4.00
N GLU A 1092 -1.34 -7.82 5.27
CA GLU A 1092 -0.55 -7.07 6.24
C GLU A 1092 0.92 -7.02 5.80
N LEU A 1093 1.57 -8.17 5.66
CA LEU A 1093 2.95 -8.23 5.20
C LEU A 1093 3.12 -7.67 3.78
N PHE A 1094 2.23 -8.01 2.85
CA PHE A 1094 2.32 -7.46 1.49
C PHE A 1094 2.30 -5.92 1.46
N SER A 1095 1.63 -5.28 2.41
CA SER A 1095 1.59 -3.81 2.51
C SER A 1095 2.86 -3.17 3.08
N THR A 1096 3.74 -3.96 3.71
CA THR A 1096 5.01 -3.45 4.25
C THR A 1096 6.12 -3.38 3.18
N PHE A 1097 5.95 -4.11 2.08
CA PHE A 1097 6.94 -4.14 0.99
C PHE A 1097 6.72 -3.01 -0.02
N ARG A 1098 7.83 -2.48 -0.54
CA ARG A 1098 7.79 -1.68 -1.76
C ARG A 1098 7.68 -2.60 -2.97
N ILE A 1099 6.92 -2.17 -3.99
CA ILE A 1099 6.85 -2.89 -5.27
C ILE A 1099 7.92 -2.31 -6.20
N GLY A 1100 8.89 -3.15 -6.57
CA GLY A 1100 9.97 -2.82 -7.50
C GLY A 1100 9.57 -3.00 -8.96
N GLU A 1101 10.51 -2.71 -9.88
CA GLU A 1101 10.30 -2.96 -11.31
C GLU A 1101 10.14 -4.47 -11.59
N PRO A 1102 9.35 -4.85 -12.62
CA PRO A 1102 9.20 -6.25 -13.00
C PRO A 1102 10.52 -6.89 -13.43
N VAL A 1103 10.71 -8.16 -13.09
CA VAL A 1103 11.90 -8.95 -13.44
C VAL A 1103 11.53 -10.16 -14.30
N ALA A 1104 12.49 -10.65 -15.09
CA ALA A 1104 12.34 -11.91 -15.80
C ALA A 1104 12.29 -13.09 -14.80
N GLY A 1105 11.35 -14.00 -15.02
CA GLY A 1105 11.00 -15.09 -14.11
C GLY A 1105 11.91 -16.29 -14.09
#